data_AF-A0A3A8JRT0-F1
#
_entry.id   AF-A0A3A8JRT0-F1
#
_cell.length_a   1.000
_cell.length_b   1.000
_cell.length_c   1.000
_cell.angle_alpha   90.00
_cell.angle_beta   90.00
_cell.angle_gamma   90.00
#
_symmetry.space_group_name_H-M   'P 1'
#
loop_
_entity.id
_entity.type
_entity.pdbx_description
1 polymer ?
#
loop_
_entity_poly.entity_id
_entity_poly.type
_entity_poly.pdbx_seq_one_letter_code
_entity_poly.pdbx_strand_id
1 'polypeptide(L)'
;MSRPSQRLLQLLPGLYTARDSVLADHPFLKLLAVLGTELDAFSLAVEQLWDDHFVERAGPQALPLLAELLGARLLTDNPRVQRGVVARAVAWRRRKGTLASLEEVLSVTSLWDAEVDESFRSLLETQDLNDLLPWRGRTAVVWDPIGLSDPLTRRSAGVERPRDGVPERGALLGVAPGETLDQALRRLGRADAGRNAASPRTLDLLGWARPDVALIRTARLTPVELEEVTPAAVHILPNGYRGFRVDPLDRDAPLVWLQPLERADLTGGLTARHEPEPSSLATGRTAAMLLTPTALAEDADAAERADAITVSVDGIPLVGPEALPLLRGPLPTAPVGPAPTLRFADRGRPSQGDSWRLTLLAALDTSDTPLLSTVIEPGVLNTVTVTPQANQLLGGTAAALLVERLGGEPRLRDADGTWRKLTPGIRLGLPRGNAVRVELAGTPWVARIEQHLADGSLRLARFDASADGGPWQVEELAGDLPPDGPGMSVAALGDALLLVAPDGAGKLGVWSVTGLAGATPTATRLDTASPRQPSARLAPSVCVRGGRIFVFGGDLGGAPTGDLWSLPVAGGPWRPHAVRNRPERKAATLLGTPQGLILLGGEAVTGELAVPVLACDPASASPAWRPLAPLPIEPSLPGTLLATETATGLEALVWADTTRPRKLTLKQGENAWVSGPLEPDGTNPPIPGEALYADGRILFVDPTPLPASEVVFSLGGRGHLAFLPELALLPDELLRFNVANDGVVFIEPREGQPLPLDARPGGAYHSRDASRSGGARRYSVPGRLRRHAFKLRQRSLGPWTTLAPSNAAGIVAVDPRLGRVVLQDDAPVGHVTVSARMGRGSSLGAGLLTPDRRPPAAWAEPDLPFIEPPDRPGDRSGTGLPVTAWISPDRAGGVLGVGDVERPIVATVAAGLGSGTPPVLGLIGSPRLPPERLSQGLDFGLSLFAADTGATPCISADEHGVSLALYPGFGGGTNTRVWLAGLWLAGRLDLVLARGQADLRWCNLGVPGQVGLWMPGGGHQDISARRSLPAADVELRLYGCMVGAIELPPWVHLIAAGCTFDAGDRDATAIRAAGARLRLRHCTVLGATEAGVLEASSCAFAGEVRTDRPDLGWVRYSLLARGGQPPVSHQSRVHTVSFHSHRQTDPGYLVLGDNNGPDALHASERGGVPGAHDERSDHERELFARTDDSMPIGVTPFHADRTQEDLTRMSRS
;
A
#
# COMPACT_ATOMS: atom_id res chain seq x y z
N MET A 1 13.42 -40.84 -12.12
CA MET A 1 13.58 -42.30 -12.34
C MET A 1 13.66 -42.99 -10.99
N SER A 2 13.31 -44.27 -10.85
CA SER A 2 13.48 -44.99 -9.57
C SER A 2 14.96 -45.15 -9.25
N ARG A 3 15.34 -45.00 -7.98
CA ARG A 3 16.74 -45.07 -7.54
C ARG A 3 17.35 -46.46 -7.87
N PRO A 4 18.58 -46.53 -8.41
CA PRO A 4 19.28 -47.79 -8.66
C PRO A 4 19.24 -48.79 -7.49
N SER A 5 19.35 -48.30 -6.25
CA SER A 5 19.25 -49.10 -5.02
C SER A 5 17.94 -49.88 -4.89
N GLN A 6 16.81 -49.27 -5.25
CA GLN A 6 15.49 -49.93 -5.24
C GLN A 6 15.37 -50.94 -6.37
N ARG A 7 15.97 -50.65 -7.52
CA ARG A 7 15.95 -51.52 -8.69
C ARG A 7 16.85 -52.76 -8.47
N LEU A 8 17.94 -52.61 -7.74
CA LEU A 8 18.87 -53.72 -7.46
C LEU A 8 18.21 -54.84 -6.65
N LEU A 9 17.36 -54.48 -5.68
CA LEU A 9 16.51 -55.42 -4.94
C LEU A 9 15.50 -56.15 -5.84
N GLN A 10 14.97 -55.47 -6.85
CA GLN A 10 14.00 -56.03 -7.80
C GLN A 10 14.65 -56.92 -8.88
N LEU A 11 15.95 -56.75 -9.13
CA LEU A 11 16.72 -57.53 -10.10
C LEU A 11 17.23 -58.86 -9.53
N LEU A 12 17.14 -59.07 -8.21
CA LEU A 12 17.59 -60.28 -7.56
C LEU A 12 16.48 -61.33 -7.48
N PRO A 13 16.81 -62.64 -7.62
CA PRO A 13 15.84 -63.70 -7.42
C PRO A 13 15.23 -63.65 -6.02
N GLY A 14 13.89 -63.70 -5.93
CA GLY A 14 13.16 -63.61 -4.66
C GLY A 14 13.50 -64.70 -3.63
N LEU A 15 14.19 -65.77 -4.05
CA LEU A 15 14.71 -66.80 -3.13
C LEU A 15 15.72 -66.22 -2.10
N TYR A 16 16.52 -65.22 -2.48
CA TYR A 16 17.54 -64.66 -1.57
C TYR A 16 16.93 -63.69 -0.56
N THR A 17 15.96 -62.87 -0.96
CA THR A 17 15.20 -62.00 -0.05
C THR A 17 14.36 -62.81 0.94
N ALA A 18 13.79 -63.93 0.50
CA ALA A 18 13.08 -64.87 1.36
C ALA A 18 13.98 -65.62 2.36
N ARG A 19 15.27 -65.82 2.02
CA ARG A 19 16.24 -66.42 2.94
C ARG A 19 16.79 -65.41 3.95
N ASP A 20 17.02 -64.17 3.51
CA ASP A 20 17.52 -63.09 4.37
C ASP A 20 16.48 -62.58 5.37
N SER A 21 15.19 -62.70 5.05
CA SER A 21 14.11 -62.33 5.99
C SER A 21 14.04 -63.23 7.23
N VAL A 22 14.61 -64.44 7.18
CA VAL A 22 14.67 -65.40 8.29
C VAL A 22 15.94 -65.25 9.12
N LEU A 23 16.93 -64.48 8.64
CA LEU A 23 18.18 -64.19 9.36
C LEU A 23 18.02 -62.94 10.22
N ALA A 24 18.58 -62.98 11.43
CA ALA A 24 18.66 -61.79 12.27
C ALA A 24 19.43 -60.67 11.55
N ASP A 25 18.96 -59.44 11.68
CA ASP A 25 19.60 -58.24 11.13
C ASP A 25 19.63 -58.08 9.59
N HIS A 26 19.02 -59.00 8.83
CA HIS A 26 18.94 -58.94 7.36
C HIS A 26 20.29 -58.59 6.69
N PRO A 27 21.36 -59.38 6.93
CA PRO A 27 22.72 -59.04 6.51
C PRO A 27 22.85 -58.86 4.99
N PHE A 28 22.07 -59.59 4.19
CA PHE A 28 22.08 -59.43 2.75
C PHE A 28 21.44 -58.09 2.35
N LEU A 29 20.28 -57.72 2.91
CA LEU A 29 19.70 -56.39 2.71
C LEU A 29 20.64 -55.26 3.15
N LYS A 30 21.35 -55.39 4.26
CA LYS A 30 22.36 -54.40 4.71
C LYS A 30 23.50 -54.26 3.70
N LEU A 31 24.02 -55.37 3.18
CA LEU A 31 25.04 -55.36 2.13
C LEU A 31 24.53 -54.70 0.84
N LEU A 32 23.31 -55.03 0.42
CA LEU A 32 22.68 -54.42 -0.75
C LEU A 32 22.40 -52.93 -0.55
N ALA A 33 22.09 -52.49 0.67
CA ALA A 33 21.91 -51.08 0.99
C ALA A 33 23.23 -50.29 0.88
N VAL A 34 24.35 -50.86 1.34
CA VAL A 34 25.68 -50.25 1.19
C VAL A 34 26.07 -50.14 -0.29
N LEU A 35 25.93 -51.23 -1.05
CA LEU A 35 26.19 -51.22 -2.49
C LEU A 35 25.22 -50.30 -3.26
N GLY A 36 23.96 -50.26 -2.83
CA GLY A 36 22.94 -49.38 -3.37
C GLY A 36 23.26 -47.90 -3.13
N THR A 37 23.89 -47.56 -2.01
CA THR A 37 24.31 -46.18 -1.70
C THR A 37 25.36 -45.69 -2.70
N GLU A 38 26.38 -46.50 -2.98
CA GLU A 38 27.42 -46.17 -3.96
C GLU A 38 26.87 -46.14 -5.40
N LEU A 39 25.94 -47.03 -5.74
CA LEU A 39 25.29 -47.02 -7.07
C LEU A 39 24.37 -45.82 -7.26
N ASP A 40 23.65 -45.41 -6.22
CA ASP A 40 22.85 -44.18 -6.24
C ASP A 40 23.75 -42.96 -6.38
N ALA A 41 24.87 -42.90 -5.64
CA ALA A 41 25.86 -41.83 -5.75
C ALA A 41 26.48 -41.77 -7.15
N PHE A 42 26.83 -42.92 -7.74
CA PHE A 42 27.33 -43.00 -9.11
C PHE A 42 26.30 -42.57 -10.15
N SER A 43 25.05 -43.05 -10.02
CA SER A 43 23.96 -42.65 -10.92
C SER A 43 23.69 -41.16 -10.84
N LEU A 44 23.73 -40.58 -9.64
CA LEU A 44 23.57 -39.15 -9.43
C LEU A 44 24.75 -38.36 -10.00
N ALA A 45 25.98 -38.89 -9.92
CA ALA A 45 27.14 -38.29 -10.57
C ALA A 45 27.02 -38.32 -12.11
N VAL A 46 26.48 -39.39 -12.70
CA VAL A 46 26.23 -39.48 -14.15
C VAL A 46 25.12 -38.51 -14.57
N GLU A 47 24.04 -38.42 -13.80
CA GLU A 47 22.98 -37.44 -14.03
C GLU A 47 23.52 -36.01 -13.92
N GLN A 48 24.38 -35.74 -12.92
CA GLN A 48 25.04 -34.45 -12.76
C GLN A 48 25.97 -34.12 -13.93
N LEU A 49 26.75 -35.08 -14.44
CA LEU A 49 27.58 -34.88 -15.64
C LEU A 49 26.74 -34.58 -16.88
N TRP A 50 25.55 -35.19 -17.00
CA TRP A 50 24.62 -34.86 -18.07
C TRP A 50 24.05 -33.44 -17.91
N ASP A 51 23.70 -33.06 -16.68
CA ASP A 51 23.25 -31.71 -16.35
C ASP A 51 24.36 -30.66 -16.56
N ASP A 52 25.63 -31.01 -16.36
CA ASP A 52 26.81 -30.17 -16.59
C ASP A 52 26.99 -29.74 -18.05
N HIS A 53 26.33 -30.39 -19.01
CA HIS A 53 26.29 -29.94 -20.40
C HIS A 53 25.37 -28.73 -20.62
N PHE A 54 24.46 -28.45 -19.68
CA PHE A 54 23.46 -27.38 -19.78
C PHE A 54 23.74 -26.34 -18.70
N VAL A 55 24.12 -25.12 -19.10
CA VAL A 55 24.57 -24.06 -18.18
C VAL A 55 23.58 -23.78 -17.03
N GLU A 56 22.28 -23.92 -17.26
CA GLU A 56 21.22 -23.71 -16.26
C GLU A 56 21.24 -24.78 -15.15
N ARG A 57 21.67 -26.00 -15.47
CA ARG A 57 21.69 -27.17 -14.57
C ARG A 57 23.10 -27.56 -14.13
N ALA A 58 24.12 -27.04 -14.80
CA ALA A 58 25.50 -27.36 -14.54
C ALA A 58 25.91 -27.00 -13.10
N GLY A 59 26.67 -27.91 -12.49
CA GLY A 59 27.27 -27.73 -11.18
C GLY A 59 28.30 -26.60 -11.19
N PRO A 60 28.57 -25.94 -10.04
CA PRO A 60 29.52 -24.83 -9.96
C PRO A 60 30.92 -25.17 -10.48
N GLN A 61 31.36 -26.42 -10.33
CA GLN A 61 32.68 -26.89 -10.78
C GLN A 61 32.79 -27.02 -12.32
N ALA A 62 31.67 -27.20 -13.03
CA ALA A 62 31.66 -27.30 -14.49
C ALA A 62 31.68 -25.93 -15.19
N LEU A 63 31.23 -24.86 -14.51
CA LEU A 63 31.14 -23.52 -15.09
C LEU A 63 32.49 -22.96 -15.58
N PRO A 64 33.62 -23.11 -14.86
CA PRO A 64 34.93 -22.70 -15.37
C PRO A 64 35.36 -23.43 -16.65
N LEU A 65 35.06 -24.73 -16.76
CA LEU A 65 35.38 -25.53 -17.94
C LEU A 65 34.54 -25.09 -19.15
N LEU A 66 33.23 -24.87 -18.94
CA LEU A 66 32.36 -24.32 -19.97
C LEU A 66 32.79 -22.92 -20.40
N ALA A 67 33.23 -22.08 -19.46
CA ALA A 67 33.74 -20.75 -19.75
C ALA A 67 35.02 -20.81 -20.60
N GLU A 68 35.96 -21.72 -20.28
CA GLU A 68 37.17 -21.94 -21.06
C GLU A 68 36.86 -22.34 -22.50
N LEU A 69 35.90 -23.25 -22.71
CA LEU A 69 35.45 -23.66 -24.04
C LEU A 69 34.89 -22.49 -24.88
N LEU A 70 34.22 -21.54 -24.23
CA LEU A 70 33.68 -20.33 -24.87
C LEU A 70 34.69 -19.17 -24.92
N GLY A 71 35.87 -19.34 -24.32
CA GLY A 71 36.86 -18.30 -24.08
C GLY A 71 36.37 -17.19 -23.14
N ALA A 72 35.30 -17.43 -22.37
CA ALA A 72 34.77 -16.45 -21.42
C ALA A 72 35.68 -16.36 -20.20
N ARG A 73 36.18 -15.16 -19.89
CA ARG A 73 36.93 -14.92 -18.65
C ARG A 73 35.95 -14.87 -17.48
N LEU A 74 36.16 -15.69 -16.45
CA LEU A 74 35.45 -15.59 -15.17
C LEU A 74 36.32 -14.81 -14.19
N LEU A 75 35.78 -13.77 -13.57
CA LEU A 75 36.48 -12.92 -12.60
C LEU A 75 35.93 -13.09 -11.17
N THR A 76 34.70 -13.59 -11.03
CA THR A 76 34.02 -13.87 -9.77
C THR A 76 33.80 -15.37 -9.59
N ASP A 77 33.75 -15.81 -8.33
CA ASP A 77 33.42 -17.17 -7.91
C ASP A 77 31.89 -17.40 -7.80
N ASN A 78 31.06 -16.37 -8.03
CA ASN A 78 29.60 -16.46 -7.90
C ASN A 78 28.99 -17.32 -9.04
N PRO A 79 28.42 -18.51 -8.75
CA PRO A 79 27.91 -19.41 -9.78
C PRO A 79 26.75 -18.82 -10.60
N ARG A 80 25.95 -17.89 -10.03
CA ARG A 80 24.86 -17.22 -10.77
C ARG A 80 25.42 -16.30 -11.85
N VAL A 81 26.44 -15.50 -11.51
CA VAL A 81 27.12 -14.63 -12.47
C VAL A 81 27.84 -15.48 -13.51
N GLN A 82 28.59 -16.50 -13.10
CA GLN A 82 29.30 -17.40 -14.01
C GLN A 82 28.36 -18.05 -15.03
N ARG A 83 27.19 -18.56 -14.60
CA ARG A 83 26.16 -19.08 -15.51
C ARG A 83 25.68 -18.02 -16.49
N GLY A 84 25.39 -16.81 -16.01
CA GLY A 84 24.96 -15.70 -16.86
C GLY A 84 26.01 -15.33 -17.91
N VAL A 85 27.28 -15.29 -17.52
CA VAL A 85 28.42 -15.04 -18.41
C VAL A 85 28.58 -16.13 -19.45
N VAL A 86 28.62 -17.40 -19.03
CA VAL A 86 28.76 -18.57 -19.93
C VAL A 86 27.60 -18.62 -20.92
N ALA A 87 26.36 -18.48 -20.45
CA ALA A 87 25.16 -18.54 -21.30
C ALA A 87 25.14 -17.45 -22.38
N ARG A 88 25.68 -16.26 -22.09
CA ARG A 88 25.59 -15.07 -22.96
C ARG A 88 26.88 -14.75 -23.70
N ALA A 89 27.99 -15.39 -23.37
CA ALA A 89 29.32 -15.07 -23.91
C ALA A 89 29.37 -14.97 -25.44
N VAL A 90 28.76 -15.93 -26.15
CA VAL A 90 28.71 -15.94 -27.62
C VAL A 90 27.90 -14.76 -28.16
N ALA A 91 26.75 -14.46 -27.54
CA ALA A 91 25.87 -13.38 -27.95
C ALA A 91 26.50 -11.99 -27.70
N TRP A 92 27.20 -11.82 -26.59
CA TRP A 92 27.94 -10.60 -26.28
C TRP A 92 29.10 -10.36 -27.25
N ARG A 93 29.90 -11.39 -27.56
CA ARG A 93 31.00 -11.27 -28.53
C ARG A 93 30.54 -10.85 -29.92
N ARG A 94 29.39 -11.37 -30.38
CA ARG A 94 28.80 -11.02 -31.68
C ARG A 94 28.31 -9.58 -31.76
N ARG A 95 28.04 -8.94 -30.61
CA ARG A 95 27.43 -7.60 -30.48
C ARG A 95 28.30 -6.62 -29.69
N LYS A 96 29.59 -6.93 -29.49
CA LYS A 96 30.56 -6.12 -28.74
C LYS A 96 30.64 -4.70 -29.33
N GLY A 97 30.70 -3.69 -28.46
CA GLY A 97 30.72 -2.27 -28.83
C GLY A 97 29.35 -1.64 -29.07
N THR A 98 28.24 -2.37 -28.90
CA THR A 98 26.88 -1.81 -28.94
C THR A 98 26.39 -1.40 -27.55
N LEU A 99 25.60 -0.32 -27.47
CA LEU A 99 25.01 0.18 -26.21
C LEU A 99 24.21 -0.91 -25.48
N ALA A 100 23.31 -1.60 -26.19
CA ALA A 100 22.49 -2.67 -25.62
C ALA A 100 23.30 -3.86 -25.09
N SER A 101 24.40 -4.24 -25.78
CA SER A 101 25.27 -5.30 -25.26
C SER A 101 26.09 -4.83 -24.08
N LEU A 102 26.54 -3.58 -24.04
CA LEU A 102 27.25 -3.04 -22.88
C LEU A 102 26.34 -3.01 -21.66
N GLU A 103 25.12 -2.44 -21.77
CA GLU A 103 24.12 -2.45 -20.70
C GLU A 103 23.82 -3.88 -20.21
N GLU A 104 23.68 -4.84 -21.14
CA GLU A 104 23.43 -6.25 -20.80
C GLU A 104 24.63 -6.92 -20.11
N VAL A 105 25.85 -6.77 -20.66
CA VAL A 105 27.08 -7.33 -20.09
C VAL A 105 27.27 -6.80 -18.68
N LEU A 106 27.25 -5.48 -18.51
CA LEU A 106 27.48 -4.84 -17.21
C LEU A 106 26.42 -5.26 -16.20
N SER A 107 25.15 -5.35 -16.61
CA SER A 107 24.10 -5.79 -15.69
C SER A 107 24.22 -7.24 -15.22
N VAL A 108 24.56 -8.15 -16.14
CA VAL A 108 24.66 -9.59 -15.80
C VAL A 108 25.89 -9.89 -14.98
N THR A 109 26.98 -9.16 -15.26
CA THR A 109 28.29 -9.41 -14.64
C THR A 109 28.39 -8.74 -13.28
N SER A 110 28.08 -7.44 -13.18
CA SER A 110 28.15 -6.69 -11.91
C SER A 110 26.95 -6.91 -10.99
N LEU A 111 25.86 -7.52 -11.48
CA LEU A 111 24.56 -7.62 -10.80
C LEU A 111 23.88 -6.26 -10.51
N TRP A 112 24.43 -5.16 -11.03
CA TRP A 112 23.81 -3.83 -10.98
C TRP A 112 23.24 -3.47 -12.34
N ASP A 113 22.01 -2.96 -12.38
CA ASP A 113 21.49 -2.43 -13.61
C ASP A 113 22.34 -1.25 -14.09
N ALA A 114 22.70 -1.30 -15.37
CA ALA A 114 23.56 -0.33 -16.01
C ALA A 114 22.81 0.33 -17.17
N GLU A 115 22.88 1.65 -17.24
CA GLU A 115 22.43 2.47 -18.35
C GLU A 115 23.66 3.17 -18.97
N VAL A 116 23.76 3.12 -20.29
CA VAL A 116 24.89 3.70 -21.01
C VAL A 116 24.40 4.85 -21.88
N ASP A 117 25.04 6.01 -21.77
CA ASP A 117 24.87 7.13 -22.70
C ASP A 117 26.11 7.38 -23.55
N GLU A 118 25.85 7.76 -24.79
CA GLU A 118 26.83 8.46 -25.59
C GLU A 118 26.76 9.95 -25.24
N SER A 119 27.41 10.34 -24.14
CA SER A 119 27.25 11.65 -23.46
C SER A 119 27.25 12.88 -24.38
N PHE A 120 27.98 12.84 -25.49
CA PHE A 120 28.00 13.91 -26.50
C PHE A 120 26.63 14.21 -27.14
N ARG A 121 25.69 13.26 -27.14
CA ARG A 121 24.31 13.43 -27.65
C ARG A 121 23.41 14.23 -26.72
N SER A 122 23.85 14.38 -25.48
CA SER A 122 23.05 14.84 -24.37
C SER A 122 23.60 16.12 -23.73
N LEU A 123 24.76 16.58 -24.19
CA LEU A 123 25.31 17.90 -23.88
C LEU A 123 24.46 19.00 -24.55
N LEU A 124 24.10 20.01 -23.76
CA LEU A 124 23.54 21.26 -24.28
C LEU A 124 24.68 22.07 -24.91
N GLU A 125 24.71 22.13 -26.24
CA GLU A 125 25.64 22.96 -26.99
C GLU A 125 24.96 24.27 -27.42
N THR A 126 25.66 25.40 -27.26
CA THR A 126 25.24 26.65 -27.88
C THR A 126 25.40 26.53 -29.39
N GLN A 127 24.30 26.66 -30.13
CA GLN A 127 24.31 26.55 -31.59
C GLN A 127 25.23 27.60 -32.21
N ASP A 128 26.31 27.15 -32.86
CA ASP A 128 27.08 28.03 -33.74
C ASP A 128 26.22 28.40 -34.94
N LEU A 129 26.10 29.68 -35.24
CA LEU A 129 25.31 30.18 -36.37
C LEU A 129 26.02 30.00 -37.71
N ASN A 130 27.35 29.78 -37.71
CA ASN A 130 28.13 29.47 -38.90
C ASN A 130 28.08 27.98 -39.25
N ASP A 131 27.84 27.12 -38.27
CA ASP A 131 27.77 25.66 -38.45
C ASP A 131 26.50 25.12 -37.76
N LEU A 132 25.37 25.28 -38.45
CA LEU A 132 24.06 24.87 -37.96
C LEU A 132 24.02 23.34 -37.80
N LEU A 133 23.58 22.85 -36.63
CA LEU A 133 23.44 21.42 -36.31
C LEU A 133 21.95 21.10 -36.07
N PRO A 134 21.13 20.97 -37.14
CA PRO A 134 19.66 20.97 -37.06
C PRO A 134 19.07 19.83 -36.22
N TRP A 135 19.81 18.74 -36.05
CA TRP A 135 19.40 17.57 -35.27
C TRP A 135 19.73 17.66 -33.76
N ARG A 136 20.45 18.71 -33.31
CA ARG A 136 20.84 18.92 -31.90
C ARG A 136 20.05 20.01 -31.18
N GLY A 137 19.14 20.71 -31.86
CA GLY A 137 18.30 21.75 -31.24
C GLY A 137 17.36 21.17 -30.17
N ARG A 138 17.61 21.47 -28.89
CA ARG A 138 16.68 21.24 -27.77
C ARG A 138 16.38 22.55 -27.05
N THR A 139 15.12 22.76 -26.65
CA THR A 139 14.74 23.90 -25.79
C THR A 139 14.88 23.48 -24.33
N ALA A 140 15.67 24.20 -23.55
CA ALA A 140 15.80 23.96 -22.11
C ALA A 140 14.49 24.33 -21.38
N VAL A 141 13.90 23.39 -20.66
CA VAL A 141 12.67 23.57 -19.87
C VAL A 141 13.03 24.06 -18.46
N VAL A 142 13.33 25.36 -18.32
CA VAL A 142 14.00 25.94 -17.13
C VAL A 142 13.28 25.72 -15.78
N TRP A 143 12.00 25.36 -15.81
CA TRP A 143 11.20 25.05 -14.61
C TRP A 143 11.20 23.57 -14.19
N ASP A 144 11.70 22.67 -15.04
CA ASP A 144 11.99 21.28 -14.67
C ASP A 144 13.50 21.11 -14.50
N PRO A 145 14.02 21.24 -13.26
CA PRO A 145 15.45 21.12 -13.00
C PRO A 145 16.00 19.74 -13.33
N ILE A 146 15.19 18.70 -13.49
CA ILE A 146 15.65 17.33 -13.79
C ILE A 146 15.77 17.12 -15.29
N GLY A 147 14.78 17.54 -16.08
CA GLY A 147 14.91 17.54 -17.55
C GLY A 147 16.05 18.41 -18.08
N LEU A 148 16.49 19.43 -17.32
CA LEU A 148 17.67 20.25 -17.65
C LEU A 148 19.01 19.66 -17.19
N SER A 149 19.02 18.84 -16.14
CA SER A 149 20.24 18.38 -15.47
C SER A 149 20.59 16.92 -15.77
N ASP A 150 19.70 16.18 -16.43
CA ASP A 150 19.89 14.78 -16.74
C ASP A 150 20.07 14.56 -18.25
N PRO A 151 21.33 14.38 -18.72
CA PRO A 151 21.60 14.10 -20.13
C PRO A 151 20.90 12.81 -20.61
N LEU A 152 20.67 11.86 -19.71
CA LEU A 152 20.19 10.52 -20.01
C LEU A 152 18.67 10.35 -20.00
N THR A 153 17.90 11.39 -19.67
CA THR A 153 16.44 11.24 -19.66
C THR A 153 15.94 11.03 -21.09
N ARG A 154 15.69 9.78 -21.49
CA ARG A 154 15.03 9.41 -22.76
C ARG A 154 13.57 9.92 -22.84
N ARG A 155 13.12 10.67 -21.84
CA ARG A 155 11.77 11.23 -21.74
C ARG A 155 11.60 12.33 -22.77
N SER A 156 10.90 11.99 -23.83
CA SER A 156 10.25 12.96 -24.69
C SER A 156 9.40 13.91 -23.84
N ALA A 157 9.60 15.21 -24.00
CA ALA A 157 8.77 16.28 -23.42
C ALA A 157 7.29 16.27 -23.90
N GLY A 158 6.83 15.17 -24.49
CA GLY A 158 5.52 15.00 -25.11
C GLY A 158 4.48 14.28 -24.25
N VAL A 159 4.81 13.82 -23.04
CA VAL A 159 3.79 13.27 -22.12
C VAL A 159 3.36 14.36 -21.14
N GLU A 160 2.18 14.88 -21.44
CA GLU A 160 1.42 15.91 -20.72
C GLU A 160 1.51 15.78 -19.20
N ARG A 161 1.61 16.91 -18.47
CA ARG A 161 1.05 16.96 -17.10
C ARG A 161 0.26 18.22 -16.78
N PRO A 162 -0.92 18.04 -16.15
CA PRO A 162 -1.75 19.10 -15.61
C PRO A 162 -1.30 19.49 -14.19
N ARG A 163 -1.29 20.79 -13.89
CA ARG A 163 -1.10 21.27 -12.51
C ARG A 163 -2.37 21.15 -11.68
N ASP A 164 -3.57 21.20 -12.30
CA ASP A 164 -4.84 21.31 -11.59
C ASP A 164 -6.04 20.71 -12.37
N GLY A 165 -5.86 19.57 -13.05
CA GLY A 165 -6.95 18.89 -13.75
C GLY A 165 -7.47 19.56 -15.03
N VAL A 166 -6.85 20.66 -15.49
CA VAL A 166 -7.10 21.24 -16.82
C VAL A 166 -5.95 20.85 -17.77
N PRO A 167 -6.22 20.10 -18.86
CA PRO A 167 -5.20 19.80 -19.87
C PRO A 167 -4.91 21.04 -20.72
N GLU A 168 -3.69 21.59 -20.63
CA GLU A 168 -3.17 22.51 -21.65
C GLU A 168 -2.45 21.70 -22.73
N ARG A 169 -2.98 21.75 -23.95
CA ARG A 169 -2.41 21.06 -25.12
C ARG A 169 -1.07 21.70 -25.50
N GLY A 170 0.03 21.05 -25.15
CA GLY A 170 1.31 21.26 -25.82
C GLY A 170 1.26 20.75 -27.26
N ALA A 171 2.02 21.37 -28.18
CA ALA A 171 2.01 21.01 -29.59
C ALA A 171 2.48 19.56 -29.81
N LEU A 172 1.60 18.70 -30.34
CA LEU A 172 1.86 17.30 -30.71
C LEU A 172 3.11 17.16 -31.61
N LEU A 173 4.16 16.51 -31.13
CA LEU A 173 5.31 16.02 -31.90
C LEU A 173 5.07 14.59 -32.45
N GLY A 174 3.90 14.34 -33.03
CA GLY A 174 3.52 13.07 -33.64
C GLY A 174 3.35 13.15 -35.16
N VAL A 175 3.26 12.00 -35.82
CA VAL A 175 2.84 11.88 -37.23
C VAL A 175 1.38 12.34 -37.33
N ALA A 176 1.08 13.35 -38.15
CA ALA A 176 -0.29 13.80 -38.34
C ALA A 176 -1.13 12.71 -39.04
N PRO A 177 -2.46 12.65 -38.84
CA PRO A 177 -3.31 11.70 -39.56
C PRO A 177 -3.16 11.86 -41.08
N GLY A 178 -2.67 10.80 -41.75
CA GLY A 178 -2.42 10.80 -43.20
C GLY A 178 -1.01 11.24 -43.63
N GLU A 179 -0.16 11.66 -42.69
CA GLU A 179 1.25 11.98 -42.94
C GLU A 179 2.09 10.69 -42.95
N THR A 180 3.02 10.54 -43.90
CA THR A 180 3.96 9.40 -43.87
C THR A 180 5.08 9.64 -42.85
N LEU A 181 5.71 8.58 -42.35
CA LEU A 181 6.84 8.69 -41.42
C LEU A 181 7.97 9.56 -42.00
N ASP A 182 8.25 9.45 -43.30
CA ASP A 182 9.23 10.29 -43.99
C ASP A 182 8.83 11.77 -44.06
N GLN A 183 7.54 12.06 -44.23
CA GLN A 183 7.03 13.43 -44.20
C GLN A 183 7.11 14.01 -42.79
N ALA A 184 6.77 13.22 -41.77
CA ALA A 184 6.92 13.61 -40.38
C ALA A 184 8.39 13.84 -40.01
N LEU A 185 9.32 12.98 -40.44
CA LEU A 185 10.75 13.13 -40.17
C LEU A 185 11.37 14.34 -40.89
N ARG A 186 10.92 14.68 -42.11
CA ARG A 186 11.32 15.89 -42.82
C ARG A 186 10.74 17.16 -42.19
N ARG A 187 9.46 17.13 -41.77
CA ARG A 187 8.82 18.23 -41.04
C ARG A 187 9.52 18.48 -39.70
N LEU A 188 10.00 17.42 -39.05
CA LEU A 188 10.71 17.47 -37.78
C LEU A 188 12.24 17.67 -37.93
N GLY A 189 12.75 17.85 -39.16
CA GLY A 189 14.15 18.21 -39.42
C GLY A 189 15.21 17.13 -39.14
N ARG A 190 14.85 15.83 -39.08
CA ARG A 190 15.74 14.72 -38.69
C ARG A 190 16.27 13.88 -39.88
N ALA A 191 16.87 14.50 -40.88
CA ALA A 191 17.32 13.78 -42.08
C ALA A 191 18.54 12.85 -41.86
N ASP A 192 19.41 13.12 -40.87
CA ASP A 192 20.72 12.44 -40.73
C ASP A 192 20.92 11.60 -39.46
N ALA A 193 19.90 11.46 -38.61
CA ALA A 193 19.99 10.65 -37.37
C ALA A 193 20.08 9.12 -37.59
N GLY A 194 20.14 8.67 -38.86
CA GLY A 194 20.15 7.25 -39.24
C GLY A 194 21.53 6.59 -39.38
N ARG A 195 22.64 7.30 -39.17
CA ARG A 195 23.99 6.71 -39.17
C ARG A 195 24.56 6.68 -37.75
N ASN A 196 24.30 5.59 -37.02
CA ASN A 196 24.97 5.35 -35.74
C ASN A 196 26.39 4.80 -35.98
N ALA A 197 27.38 5.49 -35.40
CA ALA A 197 28.78 5.11 -35.36
C ALA A 197 29.07 4.22 -34.15
N ALA A 198 28.61 2.96 -34.17
CA ALA A 198 28.98 2.00 -33.11
C ALA A 198 29.03 0.56 -33.62
N SER A 199 29.46 0.37 -34.86
CA SER A 199 29.98 -0.92 -35.31
C SER A 199 31.50 -0.81 -35.42
N PRO A 200 32.29 -1.79 -34.92
CA PRO A 200 33.72 -1.84 -35.23
C PRO A 200 33.98 -2.02 -36.74
N ARG A 201 32.95 -2.23 -37.56
CA ARG A 201 33.04 -2.34 -39.03
C ARG A 201 32.93 -1.00 -39.77
N THR A 202 32.60 0.09 -39.09
CA THR A 202 32.60 1.44 -39.68
C THR A 202 33.57 2.31 -38.91
N LEU A 203 34.85 2.12 -39.22
CA LEU A 203 35.92 3.03 -38.85
C LEU A 203 35.68 4.36 -39.59
N ASP A 204 34.94 5.30 -38.99
CA ASP A 204 34.87 6.66 -39.51
C ASP A 204 36.18 7.39 -39.18
N LEU A 205 37.08 7.45 -40.17
CA LEU A 205 38.36 8.15 -40.11
C LEU A 205 38.21 9.68 -40.24
N LEU A 206 37.00 10.20 -40.46
CA LEU A 206 36.74 11.61 -40.73
C LEU A 206 36.14 12.37 -39.54
N GLY A 207 35.97 11.74 -38.37
CA GLY A 207 35.77 12.42 -37.09
C GLY A 207 34.37 12.99 -36.83
N TRP A 208 33.34 12.60 -37.58
CA TRP A 208 32.01 13.25 -37.49
C TRP A 208 31.06 12.70 -36.41
N ALA A 209 31.40 11.58 -35.76
CA ALA A 209 30.56 11.01 -34.67
C ALA A 209 31.30 10.00 -33.79
N ARG A 210 32.54 10.29 -33.35
CA ARG A 210 33.18 9.42 -32.34
C ARG A 210 32.77 9.88 -30.94
N PRO A 211 32.11 9.04 -30.11
CA PRO A 211 32.03 9.33 -28.69
C PRO A 211 33.44 9.24 -28.10
N ASP A 212 34.01 10.36 -27.66
CA ASP A 212 35.28 10.32 -26.91
C ASP A 212 35.05 9.80 -25.48
N VAL A 213 33.82 9.95 -24.95
CA VAL A 213 33.43 9.53 -23.61
C VAL A 213 32.05 8.84 -23.62
N ALA A 214 31.97 7.65 -23.00
CA ALA A 214 30.70 6.97 -22.70
C ALA A 214 30.38 7.12 -21.22
N LEU A 215 29.21 7.67 -20.89
CA LEU A 215 28.73 7.79 -19.51
C LEU A 215 28.00 6.50 -19.15
N ILE A 216 28.45 5.80 -18.11
CA ILE A 216 27.88 4.54 -17.64
C ILE A 216 27.30 4.78 -16.25
N ARG A 217 25.98 4.87 -16.13
CA ARG A 217 25.27 5.01 -14.85
C ARG A 217 24.86 3.63 -14.35
N THR A 218 25.33 3.26 -13.17
CA THR A 218 24.96 2.00 -12.51
C THR A 218 24.09 2.28 -11.28
N ALA A 219 23.00 1.52 -11.13
CA ALA A 219 22.19 1.53 -9.92
C ALA A 219 22.81 0.59 -8.88
N ARG A 220 23.78 1.11 -8.10
CA ARG A 220 24.53 0.33 -7.11
C ARG A 220 23.78 0.20 -5.78
N LEU A 221 22.50 -0.17 -5.86
CA LEU A 221 21.61 -0.34 -4.72
C LEU A 221 21.23 -1.80 -4.53
N THR A 222 21.29 -2.25 -3.30
CA THR A 222 20.60 -3.45 -2.84
C THR A 222 19.33 -3.02 -2.14
N PRO A 223 18.14 -3.34 -2.68
CA PRO A 223 16.87 -3.04 -2.03
C PRO A 223 16.69 -3.95 -0.82
N VAL A 224 16.15 -3.38 0.25
CA VAL A 224 15.76 -4.07 1.47
C VAL A 224 14.26 -3.87 1.61
N GLU A 225 13.53 -4.97 1.75
CA GLU A 225 12.08 -4.93 1.90
C GLU A 225 11.73 -4.73 3.38
N LEU A 226 10.89 -3.74 3.64
CA LEU A 226 10.20 -3.56 4.91
C LEU A 226 8.76 -4.03 4.67
N GLU A 227 8.32 -5.05 5.38
CA GLU A 227 6.96 -5.58 5.26
C GLU A 227 6.16 -5.31 6.54
N GLU A 228 5.02 -4.65 6.38
CA GLU A 228 4.02 -4.36 7.42
C GLU A 228 4.61 -3.74 8.70
N VAL A 229 5.61 -2.88 8.56
CA VAL A 229 6.31 -2.24 9.67
C VAL A 229 5.40 -1.21 10.35
N THR A 230 5.28 -1.29 11.67
CA THR A 230 4.64 -0.26 12.49
C THR A 230 5.57 0.94 12.70
N PRO A 231 5.18 2.17 12.30
CA PRO A 231 5.99 3.35 12.52
C PRO A 231 6.29 3.60 14.00
N ALA A 232 7.46 4.16 14.28
CA ALA A 232 7.92 4.37 15.65
C ALA A 232 7.09 5.42 16.42
N ALA A 233 6.70 6.49 15.73
CA ALA A 233 5.89 7.57 16.24
C ALA A 233 4.95 8.12 15.15
N VAL A 234 3.79 8.62 15.57
CA VAL A 234 2.87 9.38 14.72
C VAL A 234 2.88 10.83 15.20
N HIS A 235 3.42 11.73 14.39
CA HIS A 235 3.50 13.16 14.65
C HIS A 235 2.21 13.84 14.21
N ILE A 236 1.62 14.66 15.09
CA ILE A 236 0.48 15.52 14.75
C ILE A 236 1.01 16.88 14.28
N LEU A 237 0.73 17.24 13.03
CA LEU A 237 1.12 18.51 12.44
C LEU A 237 0.19 19.65 12.88
N PRO A 238 0.60 20.94 12.76
CA PRO A 238 -0.23 22.09 13.18
C PRO A 238 -1.62 22.17 12.55
N ASN A 239 -1.83 21.52 11.40
CA ASN A 239 -3.11 21.47 10.69
C ASN A 239 -3.95 20.22 11.03
N GLY A 240 -3.54 19.40 12.01
CA GLY A 240 -4.25 18.17 12.42
C GLY A 240 -3.75 16.89 11.73
N TYR A 241 -3.00 17.00 10.64
CA TYR A 241 -2.55 15.85 9.86
C TYR A 241 -1.58 14.96 10.64
N ARG A 242 -1.55 13.67 10.30
CA ARG A 242 -0.74 12.65 10.96
C ARG A 242 0.45 12.27 10.09
N GLY A 243 1.64 12.65 10.50
CA GLY A 243 2.90 12.33 9.85
C GLY A 243 3.67 11.20 10.53
N PHE A 244 4.40 10.40 9.79
CA PHE A 244 5.33 9.40 10.34
C PHE A 244 6.50 9.15 9.39
N ARG A 245 7.57 8.57 9.93
CA ARG A 245 8.72 8.07 9.16
C ARG A 245 8.54 6.58 8.86
N VAL A 246 8.99 6.15 7.69
CA VAL A 246 8.89 4.76 7.22
C VAL A 246 9.91 3.85 7.94
N ASP A 247 11.09 4.39 8.30
CA ASP A 247 12.09 3.63 9.03
C ASP A 247 11.60 3.26 10.45
N PRO A 248 11.67 1.98 10.86
CA PRO A 248 11.16 1.52 12.16
C PRO A 248 11.86 2.12 13.39
N LEU A 249 13.03 2.75 13.22
CA LEU A 249 13.75 3.42 14.30
C LEU A 249 13.52 4.94 14.31
N ASP A 250 12.47 5.42 13.63
CA ASP A 250 12.11 6.84 13.51
C ASP A 250 13.18 7.73 12.86
N ARG A 251 13.87 7.24 11.84
CA ARG A 251 14.92 8.01 11.14
C ARG A 251 14.48 8.39 9.73
N ASP A 252 14.95 9.53 9.24
CA ASP A 252 14.70 9.87 7.85
C ASP A 252 15.50 8.91 6.96
N ALA A 253 14.88 8.23 5.99
CA ALA A 253 15.53 7.26 5.12
C ALA A 253 14.99 7.38 3.68
N PRO A 254 15.86 7.49 2.66
CA PRO A 254 15.39 7.55 1.28
C PRO A 254 14.73 6.23 0.87
N LEU A 255 13.59 6.34 0.21
CA LEU A 255 12.83 5.19 -0.29
C LEU A 255 13.40 4.72 -1.62
N VAL A 256 13.33 3.41 -1.82
CA VAL A 256 13.71 2.72 -3.05
C VAL A 256 12.49 2.04 -3.63
N TRP A 257 12.49 1.85 -4.94
CA TRP A 257 11.48 1.07 -5.64
C TRP A 257 12.13 0.19 -6.70
N LEU A 258 11.45 -0.88 -7.07
CA LEU A 258 11.84 -1.74 -8.17
C LEU A 258 11.21 -1.19 -9.44
N GLN A 259 11.87 -0.20 -10.04
CA GLN A 259 11.36 0.42 -11.26
C GLN A 259 11.37 -0.63 -12.38
N PRO A 260 10.23 -0.92 -13.03
CA PRO A 260 10.24 -1.65 -14.28
C PRO A 260 11.08 -0.86 -15.28
N LEU A 261 12.19 -1.44 -15.69
CA LEU A 261 12.93 -0.92 -16.82
C LEU A 261 12.10 -1.25 -18.04
N GLU A 262 11.58 -0.21 -18.69
CA GLU A 262 11.23 -0.36 -20.10
C GLU A 262 12.46 -0.96 -20.77
N ARG A 263 12.25 -1.98 -21.60
CA ARG A 263 13.33 -2.35 -22.53
C ARG A 263 13.75 -1.05 -23.19
N ALA A 264 15.04 -0.89 -23.49
CA ALA A 264 15.40 0.08 -24.49
C ALA A 264 14.48 -0.23 -25.67
N ASP A 265 13.43 0.58 -25.86
CA ASP A 265 12.64 0.52 -27.06
C ASP A 265 13.72 0.60 -28.11
N LEU A 266 13.81 -0.48 -28.90
CA LEU A 266 14.55 -0.48 -30.14
C LEU A 266 14.02 0.76 -30.84
N THR A 267 14.71 1.90 -30.69
CA THR A 267 14.26 3.21 -31.15
C THR A 267 13.69 2.98 -32.53
N GLY A 268 12.36 3.09 -32.65
CA GLY A 268 11.54 2.34 -33.62
C GLY A 268 12.28 1.82 -34.85
N GLY A 269 12.47 0.49 -34.92
CA GLY A 269 12.58 -0.24 -36.18
C GLY A 269 13.90 -0.21 -36.97
N LEU A 270 14.95 0.51 -36.55
CA LEU A 270 16.18 0.63 -37.37
C LEU A 270 17.39 -0.20 -36.90
N THR A 271 17.47 -0.62 -35.63
CA THR A 271 18.53 -1.55 -35.14
C THR A 271 18.17 -3.02 -35.36
N ALA A 272 16.86 -3.34 -35.43
CA ALA A 272 16.35 -4.70 -35.61
C ALA A 272 16.77 -5.38 -36.93
N ARG A 273 17.27 -4.64 -37.94
CA ARG A 273 17.79 -5.20 -39.20
C ARG A 273 19.23 -5.71 -39.12
N HIS A 274 19.97 -5.33 -38.07
CA HIS A 274 21.38 -5.71 -37.88
C HIS A 274 21.65 -6.38 -36.53
N GLU A 275 20.65 -6.44 -35.66
CA GLU A 275 20.67 -7.21 -34.43
C GLU A 275 19.93 -8.54 -34.64
N PRO A 276 20.55 -9.71 -34.36
CA PRO A 276 19.77 -10.93 -34.24
C PRO A 276 18.79 -10.76 -33.08
N GLU A 277 17.56 -11.22 -33.29
CA GLU A 277 16.50 -11.18 -32.29
C GLU A 277 17.04 -11.71 -30.95
N PRO A 278 16.91 -10.97 -29.83
CA PRO A 278 17.39 -11.45 -28.55
C PRO A 278 16.70 -12.78 -28.24
N SER A 279 17.48 -13.78 -27.82
CA SER A 279 17.04 -15.17 -27.70
C SER A 279 16.02 -15.45 -26.59
N SER A 280 15.37 -14.43 -26.03
CA SER A 280 14.26 -14.63 -25.09
C SER A 280 13.31 -13.43 -24.97
N LEU A 281 12.02 -13.77 -24.92
CA LEU A 281 10.97 -12.99 -24.24
C LEU A 281 11.24 -13.07 -22.72
N ALA A 282 12.34 -12.49 -22.25
CA ALA A 282 12.56 -12.33 -20.82
C ALA A 282 11.51 -11.34 -20.27
N THR A 283 10.89 -11.74 -19.16
CA THR A 283 10.10 -10.89 -18.26
C THR A 283 10.73 -9.51 -18.10
N GLY A 284 9.90 -8.45 -18.01
CA GLY A 284 10.38 -7.08 -17.82
C GLY A 284 11.44 -7.03 -16.72
N ARG A 285 12.60 -6.45 -17.03
CA ARG A 285 13.67 -6.27 -16.05
C ARG A 285 13.25 -5.17 -15.07
N THR A 286 13.60 -5.29 -13.80
CA THR A 286 13.41 -4.25 -12.80
C THR A 286 14.75 -3.80 -12.27
N ALA A 287 14.88 -2.50 -11.97
CA ALA A 287 16.06 -1.94 -11.32
C ALA A 287 15.71 -1.38 -9.95
N ALA A 288 16.57 -1.65 -8.96
CA ALA A 288 16.48 -1.03 -7.65
C ALA A 288 16.99 0.40 -7.74
N MET A 289 16.07 1.37 -7.65
CA MET A 289 16.37 2.79 -7.82
C MET A 289 15.78 3.59 -6.69
N LEU A 290 16.35 4.77 -6.41
CA LEU A 290 15.71 5.69 -5.48
C LEU A 290 14.32 6.07 -6.03
N LEU A 291 13.31 6.05 -5.17
CA LEU A 291 12.00 6.59 -5.49
C LEU A 291 12.15 8.12 -5.53
N THR A 292 12.57 8.67 -6.66
CA THR A 292 12.80 10.11 -6.73
C THR A 292 11.46 10.86 -6.65
N PRO A 293 11.47 12.08 -6.09
CA PRO A 293 10.28 12.91 -6.09
C PRO A 293 9.62 13.06 -7.46
N THR A 294 10.45 13.12 -8.50
CA THR A 294 10.02 13.26 -9.89
C THR A 294 9.47 11.97 -10.46
N ALA A 295 10.07 10.81 -10.19
CA ALA A 295 9.48 9.53 -10.59
C ALA A 295 8.06 9.35 -10.00
N LEU A 296 7.86 9.78 -8.76
CA LEU A 296 6.56 9.71 -8.10
C LEU A 296 5.59 10.81 -8.56
N ALA A 297 6.07 12.03 -8.80
CA ALA A 297 5.28 13.05 -9.49
C ALA A 297 4.93 12.61 -10.92
N GLU A 298 5.68 11.65 -11.46
CA GLU A 298 5.55 11.23 -12.83
C GLU A 298 4.46 10.23 -13.11
N ASP A 299 4.59 9.09 -12.46
CA ASP A 299 3.66 7.99 -12.59
C ASP A 299 3.51 7.35 -11.21
N ALA A 300 2.82 8.08 -10.32
CA ALA A 300 2.50 7.59 -8.98
C ALA A 300 1.77 6.24 -9.04
N ASP A 301 0.96 6.01 -10.07
CA ASP A 301 0.22 4.78 -10.26
C ASP A 301 1.18 3.62 -10.65
N ALA A 302 2.25 3.88 -11.40
CA ALA A 302 3.34 2.91 -11.60
C ALA A 302 4.11 2.63 -10.31
N ALA A 303 4.38 3.66 -9.48
CA ALA A 303 5.03 3.45 -8.19
C ALA A 303 4.18 2.58 -7.26
N GLU A 304 2.87 2.80 -7.20
CA GLU A 304 1.93 1.95 -6.47
C GLU A 304 1.90 0.52 -7.06
N ARG A 305 1.84 0.36 -8.39
CA ARG A 305 1.86 -0.98 -9.05
C ARG A 305 3.18 -1.73 -8.86
N ALA A 306 4.30 -1.00 -8.77
CA ALA A 306 5.62 -1.55 -8.50
C ALA A 306 5.84 -1.82 -6.99
N ASP A 307 4.80 -1.67 -6.17
CA ASP A 307 4.84 -1.91 -4.73
C ASP A 307 5.89 -1.03 -4.03
N ALA A 308 6.13 0.18 -4.53
CA ALA A 308 7.16 1.07 -3.99
C ALA A 308 6.92 1.42 -2.52
N ILE A 309 5.66 1.66 -2.17
CA ILE A 309 5.18 1.89 -0.81
C ILE A 309 3.70 1.49 -0.70
N THR A 310 3.39 0.76 0.35
CA THR A 310 2.04 0.40 0.77
C THR A 310 1.82 0.98 2.16
N VAL A 311 0.74 1.75 2.34
CA VAL A 311 0.35 2.29 3.64
C VAL A 311 -1.00 1.73 4.00
N SER A 312 -1.09 1.06 5.14
CA SER A 312 -2.31 0.41 5.61
C SER A 312 -2.72 0.94 6.98
N VAL A 313 -4.02 0.92 7.26
CA VAL A 313 -4.59 1.24 8.59
C VAL A 313 -5.46 0.06 9.03
N ASP A 314 -5.22 -0.47 10.23
CA ASP A 314 -5.87 -1.68 10.75
C ASP A 314 -5.72 -2.88 9.79
N GLY A 315 -4.61 -2.97 9.06
CA GLY A 315 -4.35 -4.02 8.06
C GLY A 315 -5.08 -3.85 6.73
N ILE A 316 -5.83 -2.76 6.53
CA ILE A 316 -6.48 -2.43 5.25
C ILE A 316 -5.64 -1.37 4.50
N PRO A 317 -5.24 -1.61 3.25
CA PRO A 317 -4.46 -0.64 2.48
C PRO A 317 -5.23 0.65 2.23
N LEU A 318 -4.54 1.79 2.29
CA LEU A 318 -4.98 3.07 1.73
C LEU A 318 -4.40 3.23 0.32
N VAL A 319 -3.08 3.10 0.21
CA VAL A 319 -2.29 3.18 -1.04
C VAL A 319 -1.34 1.99 -1.12
N GLY A 320 -0.97 1.59 -2.34
CA GLY A 320 -0.18 0.40 -2.61
C GLY A 320 -0.77 -0.42 -3.76
N PRO A 321 -0.12 -1.52 -4.17
CA PRO A 321 -0.60 -2.38 -5.23
C PRO A 321 -1.95 -3.00 -4.81
N GLU A 322 -2.84 -3.17 -5.78
CA GLU A 322 -4.11 -3.82 -5.51
C GLU A 322 -3.86 -5.29 -5.17
N ALA A 323 -4.36 -5.73 -4.01
CA ALA A 323 -4.26 -7.13 -3.61
C ALA A 323 -4.89 -8.01 -4.71
N LEU A 324 -4.23 -9.13 -5.03
CA LEU A 324 -4.76 -10.07 -6.02
C LEU A 324 -6.21 -10.43 -5.68
N PRO A 325 -7.16 -10.33 -6.65
CA PRO A 325 -8.55 -10.62 -6.39
C PRO A 325 -8.70 -12.08 -5.95
N LEU A 326 -9.15 -12.32 -4.71
CA LEU A 326 -9.50 -13.67 -4.28
C LEU A 326 -10.75 -14.14 -5.04
N LEU A 327 -10.81 -15.43 -5.31
CA LEU A 327 -12.04 -16.08 -5.77
C LEU A 327 -13.12 -15.92 -4.69
N ARG A 328 -14.29 -15.39 -5.07
CA ARG A 328 -15.41 -15.18 -4.15
C ARG A 328 -15.82 -16.52 -3.50
N GLY A 329 -15.81 -16.54 -2.17
CA GLY A 329 -16.27 -17.65 -1.33
C GLY A 329 -16.62 -17.16 0.07
N PRO A 330 -17.22 -17.99 0.95
CA PRO A 330 -17.52 -17.58 2.32
C PRO A 330 -16.23 -17.21 3.08
N LEU A 331 -16.25 -16.16 3.90
CA LEU A 331 -15.12 -15.81 4.77
C LEU A 331 -15.12 -16.75 5.99
N PRO A 332 -14.13 -17.64 6.16
CA PRO A 332 -14.08 -18.52 7.33
C PRO A 332 -13.80 -17.74 8.61
N THR A 333 -14.36 -18.18 9.73
CA THR A 333 -14.05 -17.58 11.04
C THR A 333 -12.65 -17.97 11.53
N ALA A 334 -12.04 -17.09 12.33
CA ALA A 334 -10.77 -17.33 13.03
C ALA A 334 -10.75 -16.51 14.33
N PRO A 335 -9.89 -16.85 15.31
CA PRO A 335 -9.71 -16.04 16.51
C PRO A 335 -9.43 -14.58 16.18
N VAL A 336 -10.09 -13.64 16.87
CA VAL A 336 -10.00 -12.20 16.53
C VAL A 336 -8.59 -11.64 16.75
N GLY A 337 -7.90 -12.08 17.79
CA GLY A 337 -6.58 -11.59 18.18
C GLY A 337 -6.64 -10.44 19.21
N PRO A 338 -5.48 -9.93 19.67
CA PRO A 338 -5.39 -9.01 20.80
C PRO A 338 -5.80 -7.55 20.49
N ALA A 339 -5.94 -7.18 19.22
CA ALA A 339 -6.34 -5.84 18.78
C ALA A 339 -7.71 -5.88 18.04
N PRO A 340 -8.81 -6.22 18.73
CA PRO A 340 -10.12 -6.34 18.13
C PRO A 340 -10.61 -5.00 17.57
N THR A 341 -10.94 -4.98 16.28
CA THR A 341 -11.51 -3.84 15.57
C THR A 341 -12.90 -4.19 15.09
N LEU A 342 -13.85 -3.27 15.26
CA LEU A 342 -15.18 -3.28 14.64
C LEU A 342 -15.68 -1.85 14.58
N ARG A 343 -15.79 -1.25 13.38
CA ARG A 343 -16.24 0.15 13.19
C ARG A 343 -16.62 0.45 11.75
N PHE A 344 -17.31 1.57 11.50
CA PHE A 344 -17.34 2.14 10.15
C PHE A 344 -15.95 2.67 9.74
N ALA A 345 -15.61 2.55 8.46
CA ALA A 345 -14.39 3.12 7.89
C ALA A 345 -14.42 4.66 7.95
N ASP A 346 -15.57 5.23 7.56
CA ASP A 346 -15.87 6.66 7.58
C ASP A 346 -16.35 7.10 8.98
N ARG A 347 -15.61 8.01 9.60
CA ARG A 347 -15.89 8.55 10.94
C ARG A 347 -17.07 9.52 10.98
N GLY A 348 -17.51 10.02 9.83
CA GLY A 348 -18.73 10.83 9.73
C GLY A 348 -20.01 10.02 9.88
N ARG A 349 -19.93 8.73 10.20
CA ARG A 349 -21.08 7.83 10.34
C ARG A 349 -21.18 7.27 11.77
N PRO A 350 -22.39 7.17 12.33
CA PRO A 350 -23.68 7.58 11.76
C PRO A 350 -23.89 9.11 11.83
N SER A 351 -25.04 9.63 11.36
CA SER A 351 -25.36 11.06 11.44
C SER A 351 -25.58 11.51 12.89
N GLN A 352 -25.45 12.80 13.18
CA GLN A 352 -25.75 13.34 14.50
C GLN A 352 -27.19 12.99 14.94
N GLY A 353 -27.34 12.44 16.15
CA GLY A 353 -28.63 11.98 16.70
C GLY A 353 -29.03 10.55 16.34
N ASP A 354 -28.13 9.80 15.70
CA ASP A 354 -28.36 8.43 15.22
C ASP A 354 -27.40 7.45 15.92
N SER A 355 -27.87 6.26 16.28
CA SER A 355 -27.04 5.25 16.96
C SER A 355 -27.27 3.86 16.37
N TRP A 356 -26.16 3.15 16.14
CA TRP A 356 -26.16 1.87 15.43
C TRP A 356 -25.35 0.82 16.20
N ARG A 357 -25.81 -0.43 16.18
CA ARG A 357 -25.04 -1.58 16.69
C ARG A 357 -24.54 -2.41 15.52
N LEU A 358 -23.23 -2.69 15.53
CA LEU A 358 -22.61 -3.68 14.66
C LEU A 358 -22.25 -4.89 15.51
N THR A 359 -22.61 -6.09 15.06
CA THR A 359 -22.20 -7.34 15.70
C THR A 359 -21.63 -8.30 14.67
N LEU A 360 -20.36 -8.68 14.83
CA LEU A 360 -19.72 -9.72 14.05
C LEU A 360 -20.11 -11.09 14.63
N LEU A 361 -20.60 -11.97 13.77
CA LEU A 361 -21.14 -13.27 14.11
C LEU A 361 -20.31 -14.39 13.43
N ALA A 362 -20.16 -15.52 14.12
CA ALA A 362 -19.90 -16.81 13.52
C ALA A 362 -21.22 -17.44 13.11
N ALA A 363 -21.45 -17.56 11.80
CA ALA A 363 -22.64 -18.14 11.19
C ALA A 363 -22.62 -19.67 11.33
N LEU A 364 -23.67 -20.20 11.96
CA LEU A 364 -23.91 -21.63 12.17
C LEU A 364 -25.25 -22.00 11.54
N ASP A 365 -25.42 -23.28 11.17
CA ASP A 365 -26.65 -23.78 10.55
C ASP A 365 -27.89 -23.67 11.47
N THR A 366 -27.70 -23.57 12.79
CA THR A 366 -28.79 -23.57 13.78
C THR A 366 -28.90 -22.30 14.63
N SER A 367 -27.80 -21.60 14.95
CA SER A 367 -27.82 -20.35 15.73
C SER A 367 -26.51 -19.56 15.64
N ASP A 368 -26.53 -18.30 15.23
CA ASP A 368 -25.31 -17.47 15.14
C ASP A 368 -24.67 -17.21 16.52
N THR A 369 -23.33 -17.22 16.59
CA THR A 369 -22.57 -16.89 17.82
C THR A 369 -21.90 -15.53 17.69
N PRO A 370 -22.14 -14.56 18.61
CA PRO A 370 -21.47 -13.26 18.57
C PRO A 370 -19.99 -13.37 18.94
N LEU A 371 -19.13 -12.71 18.16
CA LEU A 371 -17.69 -12.60 18.38
C LEU A 371 -17.32 -11.21 18.89
N LEU A 372 -17.72 -10.18 18.13
CA LEU A 372 -17.47 -8.78 18.45
C LEU A 372 -18.78 -8.01 18.39
N SER A 373 -18.98 -7.05 19.29
CA SER A 373 -20.11 -6.13 19.22
C SER A 373 -19.68 -4.73 19.61
N THR A 374 -20.22 -3.73 18.93
CA THR A 374 -19.97 -2.32 19.25
C THR A 374 -21.22 -1.49 18.99
N VAL A 375 -21.42 -0.48 19.82
CA VAL A 375 -22.42 0.57 19.60
C VAL A 375 -21.68 1.80 19.10
N ILE A 376 -22.13 2.33 17.97
CA ILE A 376 -21.50 3.43 17.26
C ILE A 376 -22.40 4.65 17.38
N GLU A 377 -21.81 5.72 17.89
CA GLU A 377 -22.43 7.02 18.04
C GLU A 377 -21.54 8.11 17.42
N PRO A 378 -22.15 9.18 16.86
CA PRO A 378 -21.43 10.24 16.20
C PRO A 378 -20.53 10.99 17.20
N GLY A 379 -19.23 11.06 16.89
CA GLY A 379 -18.26 11.80 17.72
C GLY A 379 -17.76 11.08 18.98
N VAL A 380 -18.16 9.83 19.21
CA VAL A 380 -17.73 9.02 20.36
C VAL A 380 -16.68 7.98 19.93
N LEU A 381 -15.65 7.76 20.76
CA LEU A 381 -14.71 6.65 20.57
C LEU A 381 -15.42 5.33 20.92
N ASN A 382 -15.61 4.47 19.93
CA ASN A 382 -16.34 3.22 20.12
C ASN A 382 -15.50 2.20 20.89
N THR A 383 -16.11 1.53 21.86
CA THR A 383 -15.52 0.38 22.56
C THR A 383 -16.01 -0.91 21.91
N VAL A 384 -15.09 -1.82 21.60
CA VAL A 384 -15.42 -3.14 21.05
C VAL A 384 -15.58 -4.12 22.20
N THR A 385 -16.78 -4.69 22.34
CA THR A 385 -17.05 -5.79 23.27
C THR A 385 -16.63 -7.10 22.61
N VAL A 386 -15.78 -7.87 23.28
CA VAL A 386 -15.26 -9.15 22.80
C VAL A 386 -15.90 -10.27 23.62
N THR A 387 -16.49 -11.27 22.96
CA THR A 387 -17.06 -12.43 23.65
C THR A 387 -15.97 -13.45 24.00
N PRO A 388 -16.18 -14.32 25.02
CA PRO A 388 -15.22 -15.38 25.34
C PRO A 388 -14.91 -16.32 24.17
N GLN A 389 -15.87 -16.52 23.27
CA GLN A 389 -15.76 -17.37 22.07
C GLN A 389 -14.93 -16.72 20.96
N ALA A 390 -14.73 -15.40 20.98
CA ALA A 390 -14.03 -14.66 19.93
C ALA A 390 -12.56 -15.07 19.73
N ASN A 391 -11.95 -15.68 20.76
CA ASN A 391 -10.56 -16.16 20.72
C ASN A 391 -10.44 -17.67 20.51
N GLN A 392 -11.54 -18.36 20.18
CA GLN A 392 -11.58 -19.80 19.94
C GLN A 392 -11.66 -20.10 18.44
N LEU A 393 -11.10 -21.24 18.02
CA LEU A 393 -11.22 -21.72 16.64
C LEU A 393 -12.58 -22.39 16.44
N LEU A 394 -13.47 -21.76 15.66
CA LEU A 394 -14.84 -22.23 15.39
C LEU A 394 -14.95 -22.85 13.99
N GLY A 395 -14.17 -23.90 13.73
CA GLY A 395 -14.04 -24.53 12.41
C GLY A 395 -15.40 -24.84 11.73
N GLY A 396 -15.46 -24.66 10.40
CA GLY A 396 -16.66 -24.91 9.59
C GLY A 396 -17.69 -23.76 9.58
N THR A 397 -17.47 -22.68 10.33
CA THR A 397 -18.37 -21.51 10.34
C THR A 397 -17.86 -20.39 9.44
N ALA A 398 -18.79 -19.55 8.95
CA ALA A 398 -18.49 -18.37 8.13
C ALA A 398 -18.76 -17.07 8.91
N ALA A 399 -18.11 -15.97 8.55
CA ALA A 399 -18.36 -14.67 9.15
C ALA A 399 -19.66 -14.05 8.62
N ALA A 400 -20.47 -13.51 9.53
CA ALA A 400 -21.66 -12.72 9.21
C ALA A 400 -21.66 -11.42 10.02
N LEU A 401 -22.36 -10.41 9.52
CA LEU A 401 -22.49 -9.09 10.14
C LEU A 401 -23.96 -8.80 10.41
N LEU A 402 -24.31 -8.59 11.67
CA LEU A 402 -25.61 -8.09 12.10
C LEU A 402 -25.53 -6.58 12.31
N VAL A 403 -26.43 -5.86 11.65
CA VAL A 403 -26.52 -4.39 11.69
C VAL A 403 -27.90 -4.01 12.22
N GLU A 404 -27.93 -3.24 13.30
CA GLU A 404 -29.15 -2.84 14.00
C GLU A 404 -29.12 -1.32 14.23
N ARG A 405 -30.26 -0.64 14.06
CA ARG A 405 -30.39 0.78 14.40
C ARG A 405 -31.03 0.90 15.78
N LEU A 406 -30.31 1.45 16.76
CA LEU A 406 -30.78 1.57 18.14
C LEU A 406 -31.58 2.85 18.37
N GLY A 407 -31.24 3.91 17.66
CA GLY A 407 -31.87 5.22 17.80
C GLY A 407 -31.67 6.04 16.55
N GLY A 408 -32.61 6.93 16.28
CA GLY A 408 -32.60 7.79 15.09
C GLY A 408 -33.87 8.62 15.06
N GLU A 409 -33.72 9.92 14.84
CA GLU A 409 -34.84 10.86 14.96
C GLU A 409 -35.03 11.66 13.66
N PRO A 410 -36.28 11.98 13.28
CA PRO A 410 -36.56 12.97 12.26
C PRO A 410 -35.92 14.32 12.64
N ARG A 411 -35.47 15.09 11.64
CA ARG A 411 -34.79 16.38 11.87
C ARG A 411 -35.40 17.50 11.04
N LEU A 412 -35.12 18.73 11.46
CA LEU A 412 -35.44 19.92 10.69
C LEU A 412 -34.22 20.83 10.61
N ARG A 413 -34.15 21.58 9.52
CA ARG A 413 -33.16 22.63 9.29
C ARG A 413 -33.89 23.98 9.22
N ASP A 414 -33.51 24.89 10.10
CA ASP A 414 -34.04 26.25 10.12
C ASP A 414 -33.48 27.10 8.97
N ALA A 415 -34.09 28.27 8.75
CA ALA A 415 -33.68 29.20 7.70
C ALA A 415 -32.23 29.69 7.85
N ASP A 416 -31.74 29.79 9.09
CA ASP A 416 -30.37 30.20 9.46
C ASP A 416 -29.33 29.08 9.28
N GLY A 417 -29.76 27.84 9.05
CA GLY A 417 -28.90 26.66 8.94
C GLY A 417 -28.74 25.85 10.21
N THR A 418 -29.45 26.19 11.28
CA THR A 418 -29.46 25.42 12.52
C THR A 418 -30.24 24.12 12.35
N TRP A 419 -29.69 23.01 12.86
CA TRP A 419 -30.31 21.68 12.78
C TRP A 419 -30.90 21.25 14.13
N ARG A 420 -32.20 20.92 14.15
CA ARG A 420 -32.93 20.52 15.36
C ARG A 420 -33.69 19.21 15.16
N LYS A 421 -34.16 18.63 16.26
CA LYS A 421 -35.07 17.47 16.24
C LYS A 421 -36.44 17.92 15.74
N LEU A 422 -37.07 17.09 14.90
CA LEU A 422 -38.46 17.20 14.51
C LEU A 422 -39.26 16.25 15.43
N THR A 423 -40.30 16.73 16.11
CA THR A 423 -41.02 16.03 17.20
C THR A 423 -42.27 15.20 16.86
N PRO A 424 -42.68 14.92 15.60
CA PRO A 424 -43.92 14.20 15.30
C PRO A 424 -43.87 12.71 15.66
N GLY A 425 -42.67 12.18 15.99
CA GLY A 425 -42.42 10.76 16.17
C GLY A 425 -42.10 10.06 14.84
N ILE A 426 -41.91 8.74 14.91
CA ILE A 426 -41.66 7.89 13.73
C ILE A 426 -42.99 7.58 13.05
N ARG A 427 -42.95 7.31 11.75
CA ARG A 427 -44.09 6.88 10.95
C ARG A 427 -44.82 5.65 11.50
N LEU A 428 -46.13 5.56 11.23
CA LEU A 428 -47.00 4.49 11.72
C LEU A 428 -47.30 3.41 10.66
N GLY A 429 -47.01 3.65 9.38
CA GLY A 429 -47.14 2.69 8.28
C GLY A 429 -46.05 2.84 7.21
N LEU A 430 -46.15 2.05 6.12
CA LEU A 430 -45.18 2.07 5.02
C LEU A 430 -45.48 3.22 4.04
N PRO A 431 -44.59 4.19 3.81
CA PRO A 431 -44.85 5.30 2.89
C PRO A 431 -45.05 4.81 1.46
N ARG A 432 -46.12 5.26 0.80
CA ARG A 432 -46.41 4.96 -0.62
C ARG A 432 -46.12 6.12 -1.55
N GLY A 433 -46.03 7.35 -1.04
CA GLY A 433 -45.68 8.53 -1.81
C GLY A 433 -44.86 9.55 -1.03
N ASN A 434 -44.43 10.60 -1.72
CA ASN A 434 -43.66 11.69 -1.12
C ASN A 434 -44.50 12.52 -0.14
N ALA A 435 -43.83 13.11 0.86
CA ALA A 435 -44.43 14.09 1.75
C ALA A 435 -44.63 15.43 1.03
N VAL A 436 -45.73 16.11 1.34
CA VAL A 436 -46.05 17.44 0.81
C VAL A 436 -46.54 18.37 1.91
N ARG A 437 -46.33 19.67 1.72
CA ARG A 437 -46.87 20.73 2.57
C ARG A 437 -48.28 21.10 2.09
N VAL A 438 -49.26 21.01 2.98
CA VAL A 438 -50.65 21.41 2.76
C VAL A 438 -51.05 22.48 3.79
N GLU A 439 -52.05 23.28 3.46
CA GLU A 439 -52.57 24.31 4.36
C GLU A 439 -53.98 23.94 4.80
N LEU A 440 -54.15 23.65 6.09
CA LEU A 440 -55.43 23.22 6.66
C LEU A 440 -55.87 24.27 7.68
N ALA A 441 -56.98 24.95 7.39
CA ALA A 441 -57.54 26.01 8.24
C ALA A 441 -56.52 27.11 8.65
N GLY A 442 -55.56 27.43 7.77
CA GLY A 442 -54.51 28.44 8.01
C GLY A 442 -53.29 27.94 8.78
N THR A 443 -53.24 26.65 9.14
CA THR A 443 -52.07 26.01 9.76
C THR A 443 -51.30 25.21 8.70
N PRO A 444 -49.95 25.23 8.72
CA PRO A 444 -49.14 24.38 7.84
C PRO A 444 -49.12 22.94 8.36
N TRP A 445 -49.48 22.01 7.48
CA TRP A 445 -49.43 20.58 7.76
C TRP A 445 -48.52 19.88 6.76
N VAL A 446 -47.92 18.80 7.20
CA VAL A 446 -47.26 17.84 6.30
C VAL A 446 -48.18 16.65 6.16
N ALA A 447 -48.40 16.21 4.92
CA ALA A 447 -49.24 15.06 4.61
C ALA A 447 -48.54 14.11 3.63
N ARG A 448 -48.81 12.81 3.76
CA ARG A 448 -48.41 11.76 2.81
C ARG A 448 -49.39 10.60 2.84
N ILE A 449 -49.24 9.70 1.87
CA ILE A 449 -50.00 8.46 1.81
C ILE A 449 -49.13 7.31 2.32
N GLU A 450 -49.66 6.55 3.27
CA GLU A 450 -49.05 5.36 3.84
C GLU A 450 -49.91 4.13 3.55
N GLN A 451 -49.30 2.96 3.55
CA GLN A 451 -49.97 1.67 3.49
C GLN A 451 -49.97 1.03 4.89
N HIS A 452 -51.12 0.55 5.31
CA HIS A 452 -51.24 -0.23 6.53
C HIS A 452 -50.65 -1.62 6.35
N LEU A 453 -49.81 -2.04 7.29
CA LEU A 453 -49.08 -3.31 7.17
C LEU A 453 -49.96 -4.55 7.31
N ALA A 454 -51.06 -4.48 8.07
CA ALA A 454 -51.87 -5.67 8.37
C ALA A 454 -52.86 -6.04 7.26
N ASP A 455 -53.47 -5.05 6.61
CA ASP A 455 -54.54 -5.26 5.61
C ASP A 455 -54.25 -4.64 4.24
N GLY A 456 -53.14 -3.89 4.08
CA GLY A 456 -52.75 -3.26 2.83
C GLY A 456 -53.52 -1.97 2.48
N SER A 457 -54.46 -1.51 3.31
CA SER A 457 -55.26 -0.30 3.07
C SER A 457 -54.40 0.96 2.98
N LEU A 458 -54.81 1.92 2.13
CA LEU A 458 -54.15 3.22 2.01
C LEU A 458 -54.70 4.19 3.06
N ARG A 459 -53.81 4.94 3.69
CA ARG A 459 -54.11 5.89 4.76
C ARG A 459 -53.47 7.24 4.49
N LEU A 460 -54.17 8.31 4.89
CA LEU A 460 -53.61 9.64 4.98
C LEU A 460 -52.88 9.77 6.31
N ALA A 461 -51.56 9.93 6.27
CA ALA A 461 -50.77 10.30 7.44
C ALA A 461 -50.44 11.79 7.37
N ARG A 462 -50.72 12.53 8.43
CA ARG A 462 -50.47 13.97 8.49
C ARG A 462 -50.08 14.43 9.88
N PHE A 463 -49.32 15.51 9.98
CA PHE A 463 -49.02 16.16 11.25
C PHE A 463 -48.95 17.68 11.09
N ASP A 464 -49.23 18.38 12.19
CA ASP A 464 -49.10 19.84 12.28
C ASP A 464 -47.61 20.20 12.22
N ALA A 465 -47.20 20.91 11.17
CA ALA A 465 -45.81 21.29 10.94
C ALA A 465 -45.45 22.67 11.51
N SER A 466 -46.33 23.26 12.32
CA SER A 466 -46.00 24.43 13.13
C SER A 466 -44.96 24.09 14.21
N ALA A 467 -44.12 25.06 14.58
CA ALA A 467 -43.02 24.88 15.52
C ALA A 467 -42.17 23.63 15.19
N ASP A 468 -41.87 22.77 16.17
CA ASP A 468 -41.03 21.58 15.97
C ASP A 468 -41.82 20.33 15.50
N GLY A 469 -43.12 20.47 15.21
CA GLY A 469 -44.00 19.41 14.69
C GLY A 469 -44.83 18.69 15.76
N GLY A 470 -46.13 18.50 15.51
CA GLY A 470 -47.05 17.71 16.34
C GLY A 470 -47.07 16.22 15.98
N PRO A 471 -47.72 15.33 16.77
CA PRO A 471 -47.73 13.88 16.51
C PRO A 471 -48.45 13.51 15.21
N TRP A 472 -48.05 12.40 14.60
CA TRP A 472 -48.73 11.82 13.44
C TRP A 472 -50.21 11.51 13.73
N GLN A 473 -51.08 11.95 12.82
CA GLN A 473 -52.50 11.63 12.75
C GLN A 473 -52.73 10.81 11.48
N VAL A 474 -53.44 9.70 11.61
CA VAL A 474 -53.64 8.74 10.50
C VAL A 474 -55.13 8.46 10.34
N GLU A 475 -55.62 8.62 9.12
CA GLU A 475 -57.01 8.37 8.74
C GLU A 475 -57.08 7.45 7.52
N GLU A 476 -58.00 6.50 7.51
CA GLU A 476 -58.20 5.60 6.37
C GLU A 476 -58.77 6.36 5.17
N LEU A 477 -58.24 6.09 3.96
CA LEU A 477 -58.76 6.70 2.75
C LEU A 477 -59.98 5.93 2.25
N ALA A 478 -61.05 6.65 1.93
CA ALA A 478 -62.25 6.09 1.31
C ALA A 478 -62.36 6.49 -0.18
N GLY A 479 -63.26 5.85 -0.92
CA GLY A 479 -63.61 6.24 -2.30
C GLY A 479 -62.91 5.43 -3.39
N ASP A 480 -62.69 6.07 -4.54
CA ASP A 480 -62.04 5.46 -5.71
C ASP A 480 -60.53 5.62 -5.57
N LEU A 481 -59.87 4.60 -5.01
CA LEU A 481 -58.43 4.62 -4.74
C LEU A 481 -57.62 4.04 -5.91
N PRO A 482 -56.38 4.50 -6.11
CA PRO A 482 -55.48 3.83 -7.04
C PRO A 482 -55.28 2.36 -6.63
N PRO A 483 -55.18 1.44 -7.60
CA PRO A 483 -54.97 0.02 -7.31
C PRO A 483 -53.65 -0.21 -6.57
N ASP A 484 -53.58 -1.31 -5.83
CA ASP A 484 -52.36 -1.71 -5.13
C ASP A 484 -51.19 -1.89 -6.10
N GLY A 485 -50.20 -1.00 -6.01
CA GLY A 485 -49.03 -0.99 -6.89
C GLY A 485 -47.95 -0.01 -6.41
N PRO A 486 -46.66 -0.30 -6.66
CA PRO A 486 -45.54 0.43 -6.05
C PRO A 486 -45.53 1.91 -6.46
N GLY A 487 -45.22 2.79 -5.48
CA GLY A 487 -44.88 4.20 -5.64
C GLY A 487 -45.93 5.13 -6.29
N MET A 488 -46.44 6.11 -5.53
CA MET A 488 -47.25 7.23 -6.04
C MET A 488 -46.54 8.58 -5.84
N SER A 489 -46.81 9.54 -6.72
CA SER A 489 -46.34 10.92 -6.57
C SER A 489 -47.48 11.81 -6.10
N VAL A 490 -47.23 12.59 -5.05
CA VAL A 490 -48.22 13.42 -4.37
C VAL A 490 -47.90 14.88 -4.61
N ALA A 491 -48.92 15.68 -4.96
CA ALA A 491 -48.84 17.14 -5.02
C ALA A 491 -49.95 17.77 -4.17
N ALA A 492 -49.67 18.92 -3.56
CA ALA A 492 -50.65 19.67 -2.80
C ALA A 492 -51.45 20.65 -3.71
N LEU A 493 -52.74 20.78 -3.44
CA LEU A 493 -53.63 21.78 -4.03
C LEU A 493 -54.51 22.38 -2.93
N GLY A 494 -54.06 23.45 -2.28
CA GLY A 494 -54.79 24.06 -1.16
C GLY A 494 -54.96 23.05 -0.01
N ASP A 495 -56.21 22.70 0.28
CA ASP A 495 -56.64 21.73 1.30
C ASP A 495 -56.94 20.33 0.73
N ALA A 496 -56.46 20.04 -0.49
CA ALA A 496 -56.57 18.76 -1.16
C ALA A 496 -55.21 18.19 -1.60
N LEU A 497 -55.14 16.87 -1.79
CA LEU A 497 -53.99 16.18 -2.38
C LEU A 497 -54.32 15.67 -3.77
N LEU A 498 -53.35 15.73 -4.68
CA LEU A 498 -53.41 15.09 -5.98
C LEU A 498 -52.43 13.91 -6.00
N LEU A 499 -52.95 12.71 -6.20
CA LEU A 499 -52.19 11.48 -6.31
C LEU A 499 -52.00 11.13 -7.78
N VAL A 500 -50.76 10.89 -8.20
CA VAL A 500 -50.41 10.39 -9.52
C VAL A 500 -49.83 8.99 -9.35
N ALA A 501 -50.51 7.98 -9.88
CA ALA A 501 -50.15 6.57 -9.72
C ALA A 501 -50.54 5.75 -10.95
N PRO A 502 -49.95 4.55 -11.13
CA PRO A 502 -50.42 3.58 -12.13
C PRO A 502 -51.89 3.22 -11.91
N ASP A 503 -52.66 3.13 -12.99
CA ASP A 503 -54.11 2.83 -12.95
C ASP A 503 -54.47 1.34 -13.04
N GLY A 504 -53.46 0.46 -13.00
CA GLY A 504 -53.63 -0.99 -13.14
C GLY A 504 -53.79 -1.48 -14.59
N ALA A 505 -54.02 -0.58 -15.55
CA ALA A 505 -54.13 -0.88 -16.99
C ALA A 505 -52.87 -0.48 -17.79
N GLY A 506 -51.75 -0.24 -17.10
CA GLY A 506 -50.49 0.18 -17.70
C GLY A 506 -50.43 1.67 -18.08
N LYS A 507 -51.35 2.50 -17.58
CA LYS A 507 -51.36 3.97 -17.74
C LYS A 507 -51.22 4.67 -16.40
N LEU A 508 -50.97 5.98 -16.42
CA LEU A 508 -51.06 6.83 -15.21
C LEU A 508 -52.47 7.40 -15.05
N GLY A 509 -52.99 7.32 -13.83
CA GLY A 509 -54.20 8.01 -13.39
C GLY A 509 -53.89 9.19 -12.46
N VAL A 510 -54.89 10.06 -12.24
CA VAL A 510 -54.83 11.13 -11.24
C VAL A 510 -56.05 11.06 -10.34
N TRP A 511 -55.83 11.07 -9.03
CA TRP A 511 -56.90 11.08 -8.02
C TRP A 511 -56.79 12.34 -7.16
N SER A 512 -57.92 12.94 -6.81
CA SER A 512 -58.03 14.01 -5.83
C SER A 512 -58.46 13.43 -4.50
N VAL A 513 -57.73 13.73 -3.43
CA VAL A 513 -58.14 13.44 -2.05
C VAL A 513 -58.57 14.74 -1.40
N THR A 514 -59.83 14.80 -1.00
CA THR A 514 -60.44 15.97 -0.35
C THR A 514 -60.89 15.62 1.07
N GLY A 515 -61.26 16.64 1.85
CA GLY A 515 -61.68 16.43 3.24
C GLY A 515 -60.51 16.08 4.16
N LEU A 516 -59.29 16.56 3.86
CA LEU A 516 -58.07 16.24 4.60
C LEU A 516 -58.15 16.59 6.09
N ALA A 517 -58.99 17.55 6.48
CA ALA A 517 -59.18 17.95 7.87
C ALA A 517 -60.15 17.03 8.66
N GLY A 518 -61.01 16.27 7.96
CA GLY A 518 -62.03 15.41 8.56
C GLY A 518 -61.54 14.00 8.87
N ALA A 519 -62.43 13.18 9.44
CA ALA A 519 -62.17 11.78 9.83
C ALA A 519 -62.29 10.76 8.67
N THR A 520 -62.63 11.21 7.46
CA THR A 520 -62.83 10.31 6.32
C THR A 520 -62.42 11.00 5.02
N PRO A 521 -61.11 11.20 4.81
CA PRO A 521 -60.60 11.74 3.55
C PRO A 521 -61.01 10.83 2.38
N THR A 522 -61.57 11.42 1.34
CA THR A 522 -62.17 10.68 0.21
C THR A 522 -61.41 10.95 -1.08
N ALA A 523 -60.99 9.88 -1.74
CA ALA A 523 -60.35 9.88 -3.04
C ALA A 523 -61.38 9.79 -4.18
N THR A 524 -61.20 10.62 -5.20
CA THR A 524 -61.99 10.61 -6.43
C THR A 524 -61.08 10.69 -7.66
N ARG A 525 -61.27 9.82 -8.66
CA ARG A 525 -60.51 9.88 -9.91
C ARG A 525 -60.86 11.13 -10.72
N LEU A 526 -59.84 11.88 -11.13
CA LEU A 526 -59.94 13.16 -11.85
C LEU A 526 -59.77 13.02 -13.37
N ASP A 527 -59.00 12.03 -13.82
CA ASP A 527 -58.75 11.84 -15.24
C ASP A 527 -59.92 11.14 -15.94
N THR A 528 -60.28 11.66 -17.12
CA THR A 528 -61.27 11.04 -17.99
C THR A 528 -60.58 10.32 -19.15
N ALA A 529 -61.32 9.45 -19.87
CA ALA A 529 -60.82 8.83 -21.09
C ALA A 529 -60.22 9.88 -22.05
N SER A 530 -58.98 9.64 -22.50
CA SER A 530 -58.23 10.56 -23.37
C SER A 530 -57.61 9.80 -24.54
N PRO A 531 -57.55 10.38 -25.76
CA PRO A 531 -56.91 9.75 -26.92
C PRO A 531 -55.42 9.45 -26.70
N ARG A 532 -54.76 10.21 -25.82
CA ARG A 532 -53.36 10.04 -25.45
C ARG A 532 -53.23 10.16 -23.93
N GLN A 533 -52.58 9.17 -23.32
CA GLN A 533 -52.35 9.11 -21.88
C GLN A 533 -50.88 8.71 -21.62
N PRO A 534 -50.29 9.18 -20.51
CA PRO A 534 -48.96 8.76 -20.12
C PRO A 534 -48.95 7.27 -19.74
N SER A 535 -47.91 6.55 -20.15
CA SER A 535 -47.64 5.19 -19.68
C SER A 535 -47.38 5.15 -18.18
N ALA A 536 -47.79 4.07 -17.52
CA ALA A 536 -47.46 3.80 -16.11
C ALA A 536 -45.95 3.84 -15.90
N ARG A 537 -45.52 4.53 -14.84
CA ARG A 537 -44.12 4.79 -14.51
C ARG A 537 -43.97 5.08 -13.02
N LEU A 538 -42.76 4.92 -12.51
CA LEU A 538 -42.44 5.21 -11.10
C LEU A 538 -41.76 6.57 -10.97
N ALA A 539 -41.90 7.20 -9.80
CA ALA A 539 -41.25 8.45 -9.44
C ALA A 539 -41.30 9.59 -10.50
N PRO A 540 -42.46 9.86 -11.15
CA PRO A 540 -42.59 11.05 -11.96
C PRO A 540 -42.51 12.33 -11.09
N SER A 541 -41.94 13.39 -11.62
CA SER A 541 -41.92 14.68 -10.95
C SER A 541 -43.25 15.39 -11.18
N VAL A 542 -43.91 15.83 -10.10
CA VAL A 542 -45.23 16.46 -10.17
C VAL A 542 -45.21 17.85 -9.56
N CYS A 543 -45.93 18.80 -10.18
CA CYS A 543 -46.16 20.12 -9.59
C CYS A 543 -47.52 20.68 -10.05
N VAL A 544 -48.10 21.58 -9.27
CA VAL A 544 -49.34 22.28 -9.61
C VAL A 544 -49.02 23.72 -10.01
N ARG A 545 -49.50 24.15 -11.19
CA ARG A 545 -49.33 25.51 -11.69
C ARG A 545 -50.49 25.92 -12.60
N GLY A 546 -51.02 27.13 -12.42
CA GLY A 546 -52.00 27.72 -13.34
C GLY A 546 -53.27 26.88 -13.50
N GLY A 547 -53.77 26.28 -12.42
CA GLY A 547 -54.96 25.42 -12.45
C GLY A 547 -54.76 24.07 -13.13
N ARG A 548 -53.51 23.61 -13.29
CA ARG A 548 -53.17 22.31 -13.87
C ARG A 548 -52.13 21.59 -13.01
N ILE A 549 -52.23 20.27 -12.96
CA ILE A 549 -51.12 19.42 -12.51
C ILE A 549 -50.25 19.09 -13.71
N PHE A 550 -48.94 19.26 -13.56
CA PHE A 550 -47.92 18.88 -14.52
C PHE A 550 -47.20 17.63 -14.03
N VAL A 551 -46.97 16.69 -14.94
CA VAL A 551 -46.26 15.43 -14.69
C VAL A 551 -45.11 15.35 -15.68
N PHE A 552 -43.89 15.25 -15.18
CA PHE A 552 -42.66 15.22 -15.97
C PHE A 552 -41.84 13.97 -15.68
N GLY A 553 -41.35 13.32 -16.73
CA GLY A 553 -40.38 12.23 -16.65
C GLY A 553 -40.85 11.06 -15.79
N GLY A 554 -39.91 10.49 -15.02
CA GLY A 554 -40.10 9.28 -14.24
C GLY A 554 -39.48 8.06 -14.90
N ASP A 555 -39.59 6.90 -14.27
CA ASP A 555 -38.97 5.66 -14.71
C ASP A 555 -39.95 4.69 -15.37
N LEU A 556 -39.63 4.32 -16.60
CA LEU A 556 -40.34 3.35 -17.39
C LEU A 556 -39.47 2.09 -17.55
N GLY A 557 -39.58 1.17 -16.59
CA GLY A 557 -38.91 -0.12 -16.65
C GLY A 557 -37.38 -0.06 -16.48
N GLY A 558 -36.87 0.90 -15.70
CA GLY A 558 -35.44 1.15 -15.46
C GLY A 558 -34.85 2.31 -16.29
N ALA A 559 -35.57 2.79 -17.31
CA ALA A 559 -35.17 3.91 -18.16
C ALA A 559 -35.84 5.24 -17.74
N PRO A 560 -35.05 6.32 -17.52
CA PRO A 560 -35.60 7.65 -17.28
C PRO A 560 -36.30 8.17 -18.54
N THR A 561 -37.35 8.98 -18.34
CA THR A 561 -38.16 9.55 -19.42
C THR A 561 -38.15 11.07 -19.39
N GLY A 562 -38.49 11.71 -20.51
CA GLY A 562 -38.43 13.17 -20.68
C GLY A 562 -39.71 13.84 -21.21
N ASP A 563 -40.83 13.12 -21.22
CA ASP A 563 -42.13 13.63 -21.63
C ASP A 563 -42.79 14.51 -20.55
N LEU A 564 -43.58 15.49 -21.01
CA LEU A 564 -44.31 16.42 -20.15
C LEU A 564 -45.81 16.31 -20.45
N TRP A 565 -46.59 16.07 -19.41
CA TRP A 565 -48.05 15.94 -19.47
C TRP A 565 -48.71 16.92 -18.51
N SER A 566 -49.97 17.27 -18.77
CA SER A 566 -50.76 18.02 -17.80
C SER A 566 -52.23 17.66 -17.82
N LEU A 567 -52.90 17.89 -16.70
CA LEU A 567 -54.32 17.65 -16.50
C LEU A 567 -54.92 18.86 -15.75
N PRO A 568 -56.12 19.37 -16.12
CA PRO A 568 -56.78 20.41 -15.33
C PRO A 568 -57.07 19.91 -13.91
N VAL A 569 -56.81 20.72 -12.88
CA VAL A 569 -57.09 20.29 -11.49
C VAL A 569 -58.59 20.12 -11.21
N ALA A 570 -59.45 20.70 -12.06
CA ALA A 570 -60.90 20.49 -12.04
C ALA A 570 -61.36 19.16 -12.68
N GLY A 571 -60.42 18.33 -13.17
CA GLY A 571 -60.69 17.09 -13.89
C GLY A 571 -60.79 17.26 -15.41
N GLY A 572 -60.55 16.18 -16.15
CA GLY A 572 -60.63 16.16 -17.62
C GLY A 572 -59.57 15.30 -18.31
N PRO A 573 -59.41 15.40 -19.64
CA PRO A 573 -58.49 14.56 -20.39
C PRO A 573 -57.02 15.02 -20.24
N TRP A 574 -56.11 14.04 -20.30
CA TRP A 574 -54.67 14.27 -20.35
C TRP A 574 -54.25 15.08 -21.59
N ARG A 575 -53.40 16.08 -21.40
CA ARG A 575 -52.80 16.88 -22.47
C ARG A 575 -51.27 16.65 -22.54
N PRO A 576 -50.75 16.04 -23.61
CA PRO A 576 -49.30 16.01 -23.86
C PRO A 576 -48.78 17.37 -24.29
N HIS A 577 -47.56 17.71 -23.88
CA HIS A 577 -46.86 18.93 -24.31
C HIS A 577 -45.70 18.58 -25.25
N ALA A 578 -45.73 19.15 -26.46
CA ALA A 578 -44.67 18.96 -27.46
C ALA A 578 -43.52 19.94 -27.21
N VAL A 579 -42.75 19.71 -26.14
CA VAL A 579 -41.62 20.57 -25.74
C VAL A 579 -40.34 20.18 -26.52
N ARG A 580 -39.51 21.14 -26.93
CA ARG A 580 -38.17 20.89 -27.54
C ARG A 580 -37.09 20.71 -26.46
N ASN A 581 -35.95 20.10 -26.82
CA ASN A 581 -34.79 19.85 -25.94
C ASN A 581 -35.14 19.07 -24.66
N ARG A 582 -35.94 18.01 -24.78
CA ARG A 582 -36.44 17.24 -23.63
C ARG A 582 -35.29 16.54 -22.90
N PRO A 583 -35.02 16.86 -21.63
CA PRO A 583 -34.11 16.08 -20.81
C PRO A 583 -34.81 14.80 -20.34
N GLU A 584 -34.09 13.71 -20.18
CA GLU A 584 -34.61 12.49 -19.54
C GLU A 584 -34.22 12.53 -18.07
N ARG A 585 -35.20 12.45 -17.16
CA ARG A 585 -34.95 12.37 -15.72
C ARG A 585 -36.01 11.56 -14.99
N LYS A 586 -35.59 10.91 -13.90
CA LYS A 586 -36.46 10.37 -12.85
C LYS A 586 -36.12 11.02 -11.50
N ALA A 587 -37.09 11.06 -10.58
CA ALA A 587 -36.93 11.64 -9.23
C ALA A 587 -36.33 13.06 -9.19
N ALA A 588 -36.57 13.88 -10.22
CA ALA A 588 -36.10 15.26 -10.26
C ALA A 588 -37.01 16.19 -9.44
N THR A 589 -36.49 17.34 -9.00
CA THR A 589 -37.33 18.40 -8.44
C THR A 589 -37.93 19.23 -9.58
N LEU A 590 -39.26 19.21 -9.70
CA LEU A 590 -40.01 20.03 -10.64
C LEU A 590 -40.73 21.15 -9.87
N LEU A 591 -40.33 22.39 -10.10
CA LEU A 591 -40.91 23.58 -9.46
C LEU A 591 -41.86 24.30 -10.42
N GLY A 592 -43.05 24.62 -9.95
CA GLY A 592 -44.01 25.49 -10.64
C GLY A 592 -43.81 26.93 -10.19
N THR A 593 -43.27 27.78 -11.07
CA THR A 593 -43.03 29.21 -10.81
C THR A 593 -44.04 30.08 -11.57
N PRO A 594 -44.20 31.37 -11.25
CA PRO A 594 -45.01 32.27 -12.07
C PRO A 594 -44.55 32.29 -13.54
N GLN A 595 -43.23 32.23 -13.77
CA GLN A 595 -42.58 32.36 -15.08
C GLN A 595 -42.62 31.07 -15.92
N GLY A 596 -42.85 29.91 -15.30
CA GLY A 596 -42.85 28.61 -15.99
C GLY A 596 -42.56 27.45 -15.05
N LEU A 597 -41.99 26.39 -15.61
CA LEU A 597 -41.50 25.21 -14.89
C LEU A 597 -39.97 25.29 -14.78
N ILE A 598 -39.44 24.91 -13.62
CA ILE A 598 -37.99 24.75 -13.42
C ILE A 598 -37.71 23.31 -12.99
N LEU A 599 -36.71 22.70 -13.61
CA LEU A 599 -36.28 21.33 -13.38
C LEU A 599 -34.85 21.34 -12.84
N LEU A 600 -34.68 20.77 -11.63
CA LEU A 600 -33.40 20.65 -10.93
C LEU A 600 -33.15 19.21 -10.51
N GLY A 601 -31.88 18.79 -10.53
CA GLY A 601 -31.45 17.48 -10.02
C GLY A 601 -32.16 16.29 -10.68
N GLY A 602 -32.30 15.20 -9.93
CA GLY A 602 -32.79 13.92 -10.43
C GLY A 602 -31.74 13.17 -11.24
N GLU A 603 -32.12 11.98 -11.69
CA GLU A 603 -31.22 11.03 -12.35
C GLU A 603 -31.50 10.97 -13.85
N ALA A 604 -30.55 11.45 -14.65
CA ALA A 604 -30.51 11.18 -16.10
C ALA A 604 -29.78 9.86 -16.40
N VAL A 605 -28.81 9.52 -15.57
CA VAL A 605 -28.16 8.21 -15.49
C VAL A 605 -28.45 7.69 -14.09
N THR A 606 -28.88 6.43 -13.99
CA THR A 606 -29.24 5.84 -12.69
C THR A 606 -28.08 5.95 -11.70
N GLY A 607 -28.34 6.56 -10.55
CA GLY A 607 -27.34 6.79 -9.50
C GLY A 607 -26.46 8.03 -9.69
N GLU A 608 -26.69 8.89 -10.68
CA GLU A 608 -25.94 10.16 -10.87
C GLU A 608 -26.85 11.39 -10.71
N LEU A 609 -26.37 12.42 -10.01
CA LEU A 609 -27.11 13.68 -9.86
C LEU A 609 -26.95 14.56 -11.11
N ALA A 610 -28.06 14.89 -11.76
CA ALA A 610 -28.03 15.74 -12.95
C ALA A 610 -27.64 17.19 -12.63
N VAL A 611 -26.48 17.61 -13.18
CA VAL A 611 -25.91 18.96 -13.07
C VAL A 611 -26.73 20.06 -13.77
N PRO A 612 -27.30 19.84 -14.99
CA PRO A 612 -28.00 20.91 -15.69
C PRO A 612 -29.27 21.36 -14.95
N VAL A 613 -29.52 22.67 -14.94
CA VAL A 613 -30.78 23.26 -14.45
C VAL A 613 -31.54 23.81 -15.65
N LEU A 614 -32.82 23.47 -15.78
CA LEU A 614 -33.58 23.76 -17.00
C LEU A 614 -34.89 24.49 -16.67
N ALA A 615 -35.24 25.49 -17.47
CA ALA A 615 -36.50 26.21 -17.39
C ALA A 615 -37.34 25.99 -18.66
N CYS A 616 -38.65 25.87 -18.51
CA CYS A 616 -39.59 25.72 -19.62
C CYS A 616 -40.87 26.49 -19.33
N ASP A 617 -41.29 27.37 -20.25
CA ASP A 617 -42.66 27.91 -20.24
C ASP A 617 -43.58 27.06 -21.12
N PRO A 618 -44.44 26.20 -20.53
CA PRO A 618 -45.33 25.33 -21.29
C PRO A 618 -46.47 26.09 -21.99
N ALA A 619 -46.70 27.38 -21.67
CA ALA A 619 -47.71 28.21 -22.35
C ALA A 619 -47.17 28.92 -23.61
N SER A 620 -45.85 28.89 -23.82
CA SER A 620 -45.20 29.50 -24.99
C SER A 620 -45.68 28.86 -26.30
N ALA A 621 -45.73 29.66 -27.38
CA ALA A 621 -46.04 29.17 -28.72
C ALA A 621 -45.05 28.11 -29.24
N SER A 622 -43.79 28.14 -28.77
CA SER A 622 -42.80 27.09 -29.04
C SER A 622 -42.08 26.68 -27.74
N PRO A 623 -42.70 25.83 -26.90
CA PRO A 623 -42.14 25.48 -25.61
C PRO A 623 -40.84 24.68 -25.80
N ALA A 624 -39.81 25.05 -25.05
CA ALA A 624 -38.50 24.42 -25.08
C ALA A 624 -37.86 24.48 -23.69
N TRP A 625 -37.20 23.40 -23.27
CA TRP A 625 -36.32 23.44 -22.11
C TRP A 625 -35.07 24.26 -22.44
N ARG A 626 -34.80 25.29 -21.64
CA ARG A 626 -33.66 26.20 -21.77
C ARG A 626 -32.74 26.08 -20.56
N PRO A 627 -31.42 26.03 -20.75
CA PRO A 627 -30.47 25.98 -19.63
C PRO A 627 -30.48 27.27 -18.82
N LEU A 628 -30.51 27.11 -17.49
CA LEU A 628 -30.08 28.10 -16.51
C LEU A 628 -28.64 27.78 -16.07
N ALA A 629 -28.10 28.54 -15.12
CA ALA A 629 -26.81 28.26 -14.51
C ALA A 629 -26.77 26.80 -13.99
N PRO A 630 -25.82 25.96 -14.44
CA PRO A 630 -25.70 24.58 -13.96
C PRO A 630 -25.24 24.55 -12.50
N LEU A 631 -25.55 23.46 -11.79
CA LEU A 631 -25.08 23.28 -10.42
C LEU A 631 -23.53 23.28 -10.37
N PRO A 632 -22.89 23.97 -9.41
CA PRO A 632 -21.44 24.05 -9.25
C PRO A 632 -20.89 22.79 -8.57
N ILE A 633 -21.16 21.62 -9.16
CA ILE A 633 -20.75 20.30 -8.69
C ILE A 633 -20.14 19.51 -9.85
N GLU A 634 -19.27 18.57 -9.53
CA GLU A 634 -18.65 17.72 -10.55
C GLU A 634 -19.69 16.78 -11.19
N PRO A 635 -19.74 16.65 -12.53
CA PRO A 635 -20.67 15.77 -13.22
C PRO A 635 -20.35 14.30 -12.96
N SER A 636 -21.35 13.42 -13.17
CA SER A 636 -21.24 11.97 -12.97
C SER A 636 -20.93 11.51 -11.53
N LEU A 637 -21.21 12.40 -10.58
CA LEU A 637 -21.22 12.08 -9.17
C LEU A 637 -22.63 11.68 -8.71
N PRO A 638 -22.77 10.68 -7.84
CA PRO A 638 -24.05 10.36 -7.21
C PRO A 638 -24.49 11.49 -6.30
N GLY A 639 -25.80 11.61 -6.07
CA GLY A 639 -26.28 12.61 -5.16
C GLY A 639 -27.77 12.86 -5.24
N THR A 640 -28.25 13.66 -4.29
CA THR A 640 -29.63 14.14 -4.25
C THR A 640 -29.64 15.62 -3.90
N LEU A 641 -30.76 16.27 -4.19
CA LEU A 641 -30.99 17.65 -3.79
C LEU A 641 -32.45 17.90 -3.45
N LEU A 642 -32.66 18.96 -2.69
CA LEU A 642 -33.96 19.56 -2.44
C LEU A 642 -33.89 21.01 -2.89
N ALA A 643 -34.80 21.43 -3.76
CA ALA A 643 -34.85 22.81 -4.23
C ALA A 643 -36.21 23.46 -3.99
N THR A 644 -36.20 24.78 -3.85
CA THR A 644 -37.40 25.62 -3.79
C THR A 644 -37.17 26.95 -4.51
N GLU A 645 -38.25 27.60 -4.91
CA GLU A 645 -38.24 28.99 -5.34
C GLU A 645 -38.41 29.90 -4.12
N THR A 646 -37.63 30.98 -4.07
CA THR A 646 -37.69 32.04 -3.07
C THR A 646 -38.01 33.36 -3.75
N ALA A 647 -38.37 34.39 -2.98
CA ALA A 647 -38.60 35.73 -3.53
C ALA A 647 -37.37 36.33 -4.27
N THR A 648 -36.17 35.83 -3.97
CA THR A 648 -34.90 36.33 -4.53
C THR A 648 -34.29 35.45 -5.62
N GLY A 649 -34.87 34.29 -5.93
CA GLY A 649 -34.32 33.32 -6.88
C GLY A 649 -34.51 31.87 -6.42
N LEU A 650 -33.57 30.99 -6.75
CA LEU A 650 -33.60 29.57 -6.40
C LEU A 650 -32.70 29.25 -5.21
N GLU A 651 -33.16 28.33 -4.37
CA GLU A 651 -32.39 27.76 -3.28
C GLU A 651 -32.38 26.24 -3.43
N ALA A 652 -31.21 25.60 -3.21
CA ALA A 652 -31.07 24.16 -3.21
C ALA A 652 -30.17 23.68 -2.05
N LEU A 653 -30.62 22.67 -1.31
CA LEU A 653 -29.81 21.92 -0.37
C LEU A 653 -29.30 20.65 -1.10
N VAL A 654 -27.98 20.50 -1.22
CA VAL A 654 -27.38 19.51 -2.14
C VAL A 654 -26.44 18.56 -1.42
N TRP A 655 -26.58 17.28 -1.74
CA TRP A 655 -25.64 16.20 -1.42
C TRP A 655 -25.06 15.64 -2.73
N ALA A 656 -24.03 16.29 -3.28
CA ALA A 656 -23.31 15.87 -4.50
C ALA A 656 -22.02 15.12 -4.16
N ASP A 657 -22.07 13.79 -4.22
CA ASP A 657 -21.15 12.86 -3.57
C ASP A 657 -20.91 13.45 -2.19
N THR A 658 -22.01 13.59 -1.41
CA THR A 658 -21.99 14.07 -0.01
C THR A 658 -22.80 13.27 1.02
N THR A 659 -22.23 12.97 2.20
CA THR A 659 -23.00 12.56 3.38
C THR A 659 -23.52 13.74 4.20
N ARG A 660 -23.03 14.96 3.94
CA ARG A 660 -23.46 16.20 4.60
C ARG A 660 -23.93 17.25 3.60
N PRO A 661 -25.05 17.93 3.83
CA PRO A 661 -25.56 18.87 2.85
C PRO A 661 -24.69 20.13 2.76
N ARG A 662 -24.84 20.83 1.65
CA ARG A 662 -24.47 22.24 1.53
C ARG A 662 -25.59 23.01 0.84
N LYS A 663 -25.78 24.25 1.26
CA LYS A 663 -26.75 25.17 0.65
C LYS A 663 -26.16 25.83 -0.59
N LEU A 664 -26.91 25.85 -1.68
CA LEU A 664 -26.61 26.55 -2.92
C LEU A 664 -27.72 27.57 -3.18
N THR A 665 -27.35 28.76 -3.64
CA THR A 665 -28.34 29.81 -3.99
C THR A 665 -28.03 30.40 -5.37
N LEU A 666 -29.07 30.64 -6.16
CA LEU A 666 -28.99 31.30 -7.45
C LEU A 666 -29.96 32.49 -7.44
N LYS A 667 -29.44 33.70 -7.44
CA LYS A 667 -30.27 34.91 -7.46
C LYS A 667 -30.91 35.09 -8.83
N GLN A 668 -32.10 35.69 -8.84
CA GLN A 668 -32.84 35.95 -10.08
C GLN A 668 -32.01 36.83 -11.04
N GLY A 669 -31.79 36.33 -12.27
CA GLY A 669 -31.04 37.03 -13.30
C GLY A 669 -29.52 36.82 -13.28
N GLU A 670 -28.97 36.17 -12.25
CA GLU A 670 -27.56 35.78 -12.21
C GLU A 670 -27.31 34.47 -12.98
N ASN A 671 -26.05 34.25 -13.36
CA ASN A 671 -25.62 33.10 -14.16
C ASN A 671 -24.68 32.14 -13.40
N ALA A 672 -24.52 32.33 -12.08
CA ALA A 672 -23.66 31.50 -11.24
C ALA A 672 -24.33 31.23 -9.89
N TRP A 673 -24.19 30.00 -9.40
CA TRP A 673 -24.63 29.63 -8.06
C TRP A 673 -23.59 30.04 -7.01
N VAL A 674 -24.05 30.52 -5.86
CA VAL A 674 -23.23 30.73 -4.67
C VAL A 674 -23.29 29.46 -3.81
N SER A 675 -22.12 28.89 -3.51
CA SER A 675 -21.98 27.68 -2.70
C SER A 675 -21.64 28.01 -1.24
N GLY A 676 -22.48 27.55 -0.30
CA GLY A 676 -22.19 27.61 1.12
C GLY A 676 -21.24 26.49 1.60
N PRO A 677 -20.74 26.58 2.84
CA PRO A 677 -19.94 25.51 3.45
C PRO A 677 -20.75 24.22 3.62
N LEU A 678 -20.04 23.11 3.85
CA LEU A 678 -20.70 21.88 4.33
C LEU A 678 -21.22 22.08 5.74
N GLU A 679 -22.42 21.57 6.00
CA GLU A 679 -23.06 21.65 7.31
C GLU A 679 -22.76 20.37 8.11
N PRO A 680 -21.82 20.39 9.08
CA PRO A 680 -21.33 19.18 9.75
C PRO A 680 -22.40 18.48 10.59
N ASP A 681 -23.31 19.26 11.18
CA ASP A 681 -24.45 18.79 11.97
C ASP A 681 -25.63 18.31 11.11
N GLY A 682 -25.53 18.44 9.78
CA GLY A 682 -26.56 18.03 8.85
C GLY A 682 -26.76 16.52 8.76
N THR A 683 -27.94 16.11 8.29
CA THR A 683 -28.28 14.69 8.14
C THR A 683 -27.62 14.05 6.90
N ASN A 684 -27.66 12.72 6.86
CA ASN A 684 -27.36 11.98 5.63
C ASN A 684 -28.37 12.36 4.51
N PRO A 685 -28.06 12.03 3.24
CA PRO A 685 -29.00 12.20 2.14
C PRO A 685 -30.37 11.60 2.48
N PRO A 686 -31.46 12.36 2.31
CA PRO A 686 -32.80 11.81 2.50
C PRO A 686 -33.16 10.92 1.32
N ILE A 687 -34.10 10.03 1.57
CA ILE A 687 -34.76 9.28 0.50
C ILE A 687 -35.60 10.29 -0.30
N PRO A 688 -35.57 10.26 -1.65
CA PRO A 688 -36.35 11.18 -2.46
C PRO A 688 -37.82 11.23 -2.02
N GLY A 689 -38.29 12.42 -1.66
CA GLY A 689 -39.66 12.64 -1.18
C GLY A 689 -39.88 12.53 0.34
N GLU A 690 -38.87 12.19 1.14
CA GLU A 690 -38.93 12.22 2.62
C GLU A 690 -38.39 13.52 3.22
N ALA A 691 -38.06 14.49 2.37
CA ALA A 691 -37.69 15.82 2.80
C ALA A 691 -38.35 16.88 1.92
N LEU A 692 -38.75 18.00 2.53
CA LEU A 692 -39.48 19.07 1.85
C LEU A 692 -39.23 20.44 2.49
N TYR A 693 -39.43 21.50 1.71
CA TYR A 693 -39.49 22.86 2.23
C TYR A 693 -40.89 23.15 2.81
N ALA A 694 -40.93 23.72 4.01
CA ALA A 694 -42.13 24.19 4.68
C ALA A 694 -41.84 25.51 5.42
N ASP A 695 -42.44 26.60 4.96
CA ASP A 695 -42.37 27.94 5.57
C ASP A 695 -40.94 28.41 5.92
N GLY A 696 -40.03 28.33 4.94
CA GLY A 696 -38.62 28.76 5.10
C GLY A 696 -37.71 27.77 5.83
N ARG A 697 -38.24 26.61 6.24
CA ARG A 697 -37.51 25.52 6.88
C ARG A 697 -37.49 24.30 5.98
N ILE A 698 -36.60 23.35 6.25
CA ILE A 698 -36.55 22.05 5.58
C ILE A 698 -36.83 20.97 6.61
N LEU A 699 -37.86 20.16 6.36
CA LEU A 699 -38.27 19.09 7.26
C LEU A 699 -37.85 17.75 6.66
N PHE A 700 -37.26 16.88 7.48
CA PHE A 700 -36.91 15.50 7.15
C PHE A 700 -37.85 14.60 7.95
N VAL A 701 -38.90 14.10 7.30
CA VAL A 701 -40.07 13.52 7.99
C VAL A 701 -39.80 12.17 8.63
N ASP A 702 -38.77 11.46 8.17
CA ASP A 702 -38.29 10.21 8.73
C ASP A 702 -36.77 10.29 9.00
N PRO A 703 -36.23 9.42 9.88
CA PRO A 703 -34.80 9.33 10.10
C PRO A 703 -34.07 8.93 8.81
N THR A 704 -33.11 9.75 8.37
CA THR A 704 -32.39 9.53 7.10
C THR A 704 -31.66 8.17 7.07
N PRO A 705 -31.56 7.51 5.92
CA PRO A 705 -30.89 6.21 5.79
C PRO A 705 -29.40 6.31 6.12
N LEU A 706 -28.80 5.18 6.49
CA LEU A 706 -27.36 5.00 6.48
C LEU A 706 -26.91 4.82 5.02
N PRO A 707 -26.12 5.75 4.45
CA PRO A 707 -25.61 5.60 3.10
C PRO A 707 -24.76 4.35 2.98
N ALA A 708 -24.57 3.87 1.77
CA ALA A 708 -23.77 2.68 1.51
C ALA A 708 -22.36 2.81 2.16
N SER A 709 -22.04 1.92 3.10
CA SER A 709 -20.93 2.06 4.07
C SER A 709 -19.88 0.97 3.95
N GLU A 710 -18.68 1.22 4.49
CA GLU A 710 -17.61 0.25 4.65
C GLU A 710 -17.43 -0.04 6.14
N VAL A 711 -17.40 -1.31 6.53
CA VAL A 711 -17.18 -1.76 7.91
C VAL A 711 -15.83 -2.44 7.99
N VAL A 712 -15.00 -1.95 8.91
CA VAL A 712 -13.69 -2.51 9.24
C VAL A 712 -13.86 -3.43 10.43
N PHE A 713 -13.39 -4.67 10.32
CA PHE A 713 -13.37 -5.60 11.45
C PHE A 713 -12.13 -6.48 11.42
N SER A 714 -11.68 -6.97 12.59
CA SER A 714 -10.52 -7.87 12.68
C SER A 714 -10.94 -9.33 12.85
N LEU A 715 -10.30 -10.23 12.12
CA LEU A 715 -10.49 -11.68 12.18
C LEU A 715 -9.18 -12.38 11.83
N GLY A 716 -8.72 -13.33 12.65
CA GLY A 716 -7.43 -13.98 12.49
C GLY A 716 -6.24 -13.05 12.74
N GLY A 717 -6.39 -12.02 13.57
CA GLY A 717 -5.38 -10.97 13.78
C GLY A 717 -5.18 -10.03 12.59
N ARG A 718 -6.06 -10.07 11.57
CA ARG A 718 -6.00 -9.22 10.36
C ARG A 718 -7.28 -8.41 10.18
N GLY A 719 -7.16 -7.21 9.63
CA GLY A 719 -8.31 -6.41 9.22
C GLY A 719 -8.98 -6.94 7.96
N HIS A 720 -10.31 -6.84 7.94
CA HIS A 720 -11.18 -7.13 6.81
C HIS A 720 -12.12 -5.95 6.58
N LEU A 721 -12.53 -5.79 5.33
CA LEU A 721 -13.45 -4.73 4.90
C LEU A 721 -14.73 -5.38 4.38
N ALA A 722 -15.87 -5.06 4.98
CA ALA A 722 -17.20 -5.45 4.50
C ALA A 722 -17.93 -4.24 3.90
N PHE A 723 -18.57 -4.44 2.75
CA PHE A 723 -19.23 -3.37 2.00
C PHE A 723 -20.75 -3.40 2.18
N LEU A 724 -21.28 -2.60 3.10
CA LEU A 724 -22.71 -2.49 3.32
C LEU A 724 -23.41 -1.71 2.19
N PRO A 725 -24.61 -2.13 1.75
CA PRO A 725 -25.49 -1.32 0.92
C PRO A 725 -26.07 -0.12 1.72
N GLU A 726 -26.84 0.72 1.07
CA GLU A 726 -27.65 1.74 1.79
C GLU A 726 -28.71 1.05 2.65
N LEU A 727 -28.86 1.48 3.91
CA LEU A 727 -29.79 0.90 4.88
C LEU A 727 -30.78 1.94 5.38
N ALA A 728 -32.05 1.75 5.08
CA ALA A 728 -33.16 2.61 5.51
C ALA A 728 -33.92 2.02 6.72
N LEU A 729 -33.20 1.45 7.69
CA LEU A 729 -33.78 0.84 8.89
C LEU A 729 -34.39 1.89 9.81
N LEU A 730 -35.55 1.58 10.39
CA LEU A 730 -36.11 2.33 11.52
C LEU A 730 -35.44 1.91 12.83
N PRO A 731 -35.56 2.72 13.91
CA PRO A 731 -35.14 2.29 15.24
C PRO A 731 -35.74 0.93 15.63
N ASP A 732 -34.92 0.09 16.27
CA ASP A 732 -35.19 -1.30 16.65
C ASP A 732 -35.30 -2.31 15.48
N GLU A 733 -35.07 -1.88 14.23
CA GLU A 733 -34.94 -2.80 13.10
C GLU A 733 -33.48 -3.29 12.93
N LEU A 734 -33.33 -4.52 12.43
CA LEU A 734 -32.04 -5.15 12.18
C LEU A 734 -31.99 -5.93 10.86
N LEU A 735 -30.79 -6.08 10.31
CA LEU A 735 -30.49 -6.90 9.13
C LEU A 735 -29.20 -7.70 9.34
N ARG A 736 -29.22 -8.95 8.89
CA ARG A 736 -28.10 -9.88 8.92
C ARG A 736 -27.54 -10.08 7.52
N PHE A 737 -26.23 -9.90 7.36
CA PHE A 737 -25.50 -10.11 6.12
C PHE A 737 -24.45 -11.21 6.27
N ASN A 738 -24.35 -12.10 5.29
CA ASN A 738 -23.19 -12.98 5.16
C ASN A 738 -22.03 -12.18 4.55
N VAL A 739 -20.79 -12.48 4.95
CA VAL A 739 -19.59 -11.81 4.44
C VAL A 739 -18.76 -12.80 3.62
N ALA A 740 -18.52 -12.48 2.36
CA ALA A 740 -17.61 -13.22 1.51
C ALA A 740 -16.15 -12.84 1.78
N ASN A 741 -15.24 -13.72 1.40
CA ASN A 741 -13.80 -13.50 1.49
C ASN A 741 -13.31 -12.31 0.64
N ASP A 742 -14.13 -11.78 -0.27
CA ASP A 742 -13.94 -10.56 -1.06
C ASP A 742 -14.52 -9.29 -0.45
N GLY A 743 -15.03 -9.39 0.77
CA GLY A 743 -15.66 -8.29 1.51
C GLY A 743 -17.09 -8.02 1.04
N VAL A 744 -17.55 -8.68 -0.02
CA VAL A 744 -18.93 -8.57 -0.50
C VAL A 744 -19.85 -9.07 0.60
N VAL A 745 -20.83 -8.24 0.95
CA VAL A 745 -21.92 -8.66 1.81
C VAL A 745 -23.11 -9.04 0.97
N PHE A 746 -23.89 -10.03 1.41
CA PHE A 746 -25.12 -10.44 0.77
C PHE A 746 -26.10 -11.03 1.79
N ILE A 747 -27.38 -10.97 1.47
CA ILE A 747 -28.45 -11.59 2.27
C ILE A 747 -28.80 -12.93 1.62
N GLU A 748 -28.76 -14.02 2.38
CA GLU A 748 -29.42 -15.27 1.99
C GLU A 748 -30.89 -15.17 2.38
N PRO A 749 -31.84 -15.21 1.41
CA PRO A 749 -33.25 -15.15 1.75
C PRO A 749 -33.65 -16.38 2.56
N ARG A 750 -34.11 -16.18 3.79
CA ARG A 750 -34.77 -17.22 4.59
C ARG A 750 -36.23 -17.35 4.15
N GLU A 751 -36.71 -18.57 4.05
CA GLU A 751 -38.11 -18.86 3.68
C GLU A 751 -39.07 -18.15 4.66
N GLY A 752 -39.94 -17.28 4.15
CA GLY A 752 -40.92 -16.53 4.96
C GLY A 752 -40.43 -15.20 5.55
N GLN A 753 -39.18 -14.78 5.34
CA GLN A 753 -38.73 -13.42 5.70
C GLN A 753 -38.96 -12.47 4.52
N PRO A 754 -39.87 -11.48 4.61
CA PRO A 754 -39.96 -10.45 3.58
C PRO A 754 -38.64 -9.69 3.55
N LEU A 755 -37.92 -9.77 2.42
CA LEU A 755 -36.87 -8.80 2.12
C LEU A 755 -37.50 -7.40 2.26
N PRO A 756 -36.86 -6.41 2.90
CA PRO A 756 -37.38 -5.06 2.96
C PRO A 756 -37.47 -4.49 1.54
N LEU A 757 -38.61 -4.75 0.90
CA LEU A 757 -39.01 -4.22 -0.38
C LEU A 757 -39.45 -2.79 -0.10
N ASP A 758 -38.49 -1.89 -0.17
CA ASP A 758 -38.81 -0.49 -0.30
C ASP A 758 -39.62 -0.27 -1.60
N ALA A 759 -40.93 -0.07 -1.45
CA ALA A 759 -41.87 0.19 -2.53
C ALA A 759 -42.04 1.70 -2.87
N ARG A 760 -41.17 2.58 -2.34
CA ARG A 760 -41.24 4.05 -2.49
C ARG A 760 -40.87 4.54 -3.90
N PRO A 761 -41.33 5.74 -4.33
CA PRO A 761 -40.82 6.40 -5.54
C PRO A 761 -39.30 6.67 -5.41
N GLY A 762 -38.48 6.01 -6.23
CA GLY A 762 -37.02 6.07 -6.09
C GLY A 762 -36.42 5.08 -5.08
N GLY A 763 -37.23 4.50 -4.20
CA GLY A 763 -36.81 3.50 -3.21
C GLY A 763 -36.51 2.11 -3.79
N ALA A 764 -36.99 1.85 -5.01
CA ALA A 764 -36.79 0.58 -5.71
C ALA A 764 -35.45 0.46 -6.47
N TYR A 765 -34.53 1.45 -6.42
CA TYR A 765 -33.31 1.40 -7.26
C TYR A 765 -32.10 0.70 -6.65
N HIS A 766 -32.09 0.40 -5.34
CA HIS A 766 -30.88 -0.15 -4.70
C HIS A 766 -31.09 -1.49 -3.97
N SER A 767 -32.31 -2.04 -3.93
CA SER A 767 -32.62 -3.24 -3.13
C SER A 767 -32.90 -4.53 -3.91
N ARG A 768 -32.92 -4.51 -5.26
CA ARG A 768 -33.05 -5.78 -6.02
C ARG A 768 -31.79 -6.63 -5.98
N ASP A 769 -30.63 -6.01 -5.81
CA ASP A 769 -29.37 -6.69 -5.55
C ASP A 769 -28.93 -6.37 -4.11
N ALA A 770 -29.41 -7.13 -3.12
CA ALA A 770 -29.01 -7.01 -1.71
C ALA A 770 -27.52 -7.37 -1.45
N SER A 771 -26.72 -7.39 -2.50
CA SER A 771 -25.28 -7.63 -2.48
C SER A 771 -24.55 -6.40 -2.99
N ARG A 772 -23.44 -6.04 -2.33
CA ARG A 772 -22.59 -4.95 -2.78
C ARG A 772 -21.20 -5.47 -3.11
N SER A 773 -20.79 -5.32 -4.38
CA SER A 773 -19.45 -5.69 -4.83
C SER A 773 -18.38 -4.95 -4.02
N GLY A 774 -17.34 -5.66 -3.60
CA GLY A 774 -16.30 -5.12 -2.75
C GLY A 774 -15.22 -4.30 -3.47
N GLY A 775 -15.23 -4.26 -4.81
CA GLY A 775 -14.23 -3.51 -5.60
C GLY A 775 -12.79 -3.77 -5.13
N ALA A 776 -11.97 -2.72 -5.12
CA ALA A 776 -10.63 -2.76 -4.52
C ALA A 776 -10.74 -2.82 -2.98
N ARG A 777 -10.09 -3.78 -2.32
CA ARG A 777 -10.13 -3.97 -0.85
C ARG A 777 -9.23 -2.99 -0.09
N ARG A 778 -9.47 -1.72 -0.31
CA ARG A 778 -8.77 -0.59 0.29
C ARG A 778 -9.77 0.40 0.84
N TYR A 779 -9.30 1.22 1.77
CA TYR A 779 -10.05 2.39 2.18
C TYR A 779 -10.37 3.27 0.99
N SER A 780 -11.57 3.84 1.03
CA SER A 780 -11.96 4.89 0.12
C SER A 780 -11.92 6.24 0.81
N VAL A 781 -11.83 7.32 0.02
CA VAL A 781 -11.94 8.70 0.52
C VAL A 781 -13.27 8.85 1.27
N PRO A 782 -13.31 9.47 2.46
CA PRO A 782 -14.53 9.59 3.26
C PRO A 782 -15.71 10.21 2.51
N GLY A 783 -16.62 9.29 2.23
CA GLY A 783 -17.87 9.44 1.52
C GLY A 783 -17.73 9.75 0.02
N ARG A 784 -18.83 9.65 -0.73
CA ARG A 784 -20.11 10.12 -0.22
C ARG A 784 -21.27 9.70 -1.15
N LEU A 785 -21.18 8.46 -1.66
CA LEU A 785 -22.16 7.60 -2.36
C LEU A 785 -21.39 6.81 -3.45
N ARG A 786 -20.27 7.35 -3.97
CA ARG A 786 -19.30 6.64 -4.84
C ARG A 786 -17.99 6.38 -4.08
N ARG A 787 -17.26 5.32 -4.46
CA ARG A 787 -15.95 4.97 -3.88
C ARG A 787 -14.83 5.60 -4.70
N HIS A 788 -13.92 6.29 -4.05
CA HIS A 788 -12.66 6.78 -4.63
C HIS A 788 -11.49 6.23 -3.82
N ALA A 789 -10.45 5.72 -4.49
CA ALA A 789 -9.25 5.26 -3.79
C ALA A 789 -8.40 6.45 -3.33
N PHE A 790 -7.74 6.31 -2.18
CA PHE A 790 -6.61 7.20 -1.86
C PHE A 790 -5.54 7.05 -2.94
N LYS A 791 -4.85 8.16 -3.24
CA LYS A 791 -3.75 8.20 -4.20
C LYS A 791 -2.47 8.65 -3.51
N LEU A 792 -1.38 7.96 -3.82
CA LEU A 792 -0.05 8.36 -3.40
C LEU A 792 0.38 9.59 -4.19
N ARG A 793 0.85 10.63 -3.50
CA ARG A 793 1.42 11.82 -4.16
C ARG A 793 2.68 12.29 -3.48
N GLN A 794 3.61 12.73 -4.29
CA GLN A 794 4.83 13.35 -3.82
C GLN A 794 4.55 14.72 -3.19
N ARG A 795 5.12 14.97 -2.00
CA ARG A 795 5.18 16.30 -1.37
C ARG A 795 6.55 16.50 -0.73
N SER A 796 7.04 17.74 -0.73
CA SER A 796 8.20 18.11 0.09
C SER A 796 7.73 18.27 1.53
N LEU A 797 8.06 17.31 2.39
CA LEU A 797 7.63 17.29 3.78
C LEU A 797 8.79 17.78 4.65
N GLY A 798 8.80 19.09 4.91
CA GLY A 798 9.78 19.74 5.78
C GLY A 798 9.68 19.28 7.25
N PRO A 799 10.28 20.02 8.20
CA PRO A 799 10.21 19.68 9.62
C PRO A 799 8.76 19.50 10.10
N TRP A 800 8.52 18.54 11.01
CA TRP A 800 7.19 18.26 11.56
C TRP A 800 6.51 19.47 12.24
N THR A 801 7.32 20.46 12.65
CA THR A 801 6.86 21.72 13.27
C THR A 801 6.34 22.75 12.26
N THR A 802 6.53 22.52 10.96
CA THR A 802 6.05 23.41 9.90
C THR A 802 4.73 22.91 9.31
N LEU A 803 3.88 23.83 8.87
CA LEU A 803 2.57 23.49 8.29
C LEU A 803 2.79 22.78 6.95
N ALA A 804 2.37 21.52 6.85
CA ALA A 804 2.39 20.82 5.57
C ALA A 804 1.41 21.48 4.58
N PRO A 805 1.71 21.50 3.27
CA PRO A 805 0.79 22.04 2.27
C PRO A 805 -0.59 21.37 2.40
N SER A 806 -1.65 22.18 2.36
CA SER A 806 -3.02 21.67 2.29
C SER A 806 -3.13 20.76 1.07
N ASN A 807 -3.55 19.53 1.30
CA ASN A 807 -3.76 18.55 0.25
C ASN A 807 -5.26 18.48 -0.06
N ALA A 808 -5.59 18.12 -1.30
CA ALA A 808 -6.96 17.69 -1.60
C ALA A 808 -7.25 16.38 -0.85
N ALA A 809 -8.51 16.17 -0.46
CA ALA A 809 -8.97 14.92 0.12
C ALA A 809 -8.55 13.72 -0.76
N GLY A 810 -8.26 12.58 -0.13
CA GLY A 810 -7.85 11.36 -0.80
C GLY A 810 -6.38 11.30 -1.22
N ILE A 811 -5.53 12.18 -0.69
CA ILE A 811 -4.08 12.15 -0.98
C ILE A 811 -3.30 11.64 0.23
N VAL A 812 -2.52 10.57 0.02
CA VAL A 812 -1.43 10.16 0.92
C VAL A 812 -0.16 10.83 0.43
N ALA A 813 0.33 11.80 1.21
CA ALA A 813 1.52 12.55 0.84
C ALA A 813 2.78 11.82 1.28
N VAL A 814 3.76 11.69 0.39
CA VAL A 814 5.07 11.09 0.71
C VAL A 814 6.22 12.01 0.26
N ASP A 815 7.23 12.15 1.12
CA ASP A 815 8.54 12.68 0.75
C ASP A 815 9.52 11.52 0.69
N PRO A 816 9.81 10.99 -0.52
CA PRO A 816 10.61 9.79 -0.64
C PRO A 816 12.10 10.05 -0.39
N ARG A 817 12.55 11.32 -0.29
CA ARG A 817 13.93 11.68 0.08
C ARG A 817 14.20 11.42 1.56
N LEU A 818 13.18 11.68 2.37
CA LEU A 818 13.24 11.56 3.83
C LEU A 818 12.50 10.32 4.34
N GLY A 819 11.77 9.61 3.47
CA GLY A 819 10.93 8.48 3.88
C GLY A 819 9.84 8.91 4.86
N ARG A 820 9.23 10.07 4.59
CA ARG A 820 8.16 10.63 5.42
C ARG A 820 6.83 10.48 4.71
N VAL A 821 5.79 10.12 5.44
CA VAL A 821 4.43 10.02 4.94
C VAL A 821 3.53 10.91 5.81
N VAL A 822 2.56 11.59 5.20
CA VAL A 822 1.54 12.36 5.89
C VAL A 822 0.16 11.89 5.43
N LEU A 823 -0.65 11.49 6.41
CA LEU A 823 -2.06 11.19 6.29
C LEU A 823 -2.86 12.41 6.72
N GLN A 824 -3.85 12.77 5.90
CA GLN A 824 -4.77 13.86 6.18
C GLN A 824 -5.85 13.47 7.20
N ASP A 825 -6.71 14.43 7.55
CA ASP A 825 -7.82 14.23 8.49
C ASP A 825 -8.91 13.29 7.95
N ASP A 826 -9.01 13.18 6.62
CA ASP A 826 -9.92 12.25 5.94
C ASP A 826 -9.35 10.82 5.87
N ALA A 827 -8.07 10.60 6.19
CA ALA A 827 -7.56 9.24 6.33
C ALA A 827 -8.16 8.56 7.57
N PRO A 828 -8.50 7.26 7.52
CA PRO A 828 -8.93 6.50 8.69
C PRO A 828 -7.92 6.56 9.83
N VAL A 829 -8.43 6.44 11.05
CA VAL A 829 -7.60 6.35 12.25
C VAL A 829 -7.63 4.95 12.78
N GLY A 830 -6.45 4.43 13.09
CA GLY A 830 -6.22 3.07 13.52
C GLY A 830 -4.72 2.79 13.57
N HIS A 831 -4.37 1.52 13.68
CA HIS A 831 -2.98 1.06 13.69
C HIS A 831 -2.39 1.19 12.28
N VAL A 832 -1.42 2.10 12.09
CA VAL A 832 -0.76 2.32 10.80
C VAL A 832 0.35 1.28 10.62
N THR A 833 0.38 0.63 9.47
CA THR A 833 1.51 -0.19 9.02
C THR A 833 1.97 0.26 7.64
N VAL A 834 3.26 0.11 7.37
CA VAL A 834 3.89 0.52 6.13
C VAL A 834 4.73 -0.63 5.58
N SER A 835 4.52 -0.97 4.32
CA SER A 835 5.48 -1.77 3.56
C SER A 835 6.18 -0.87 2.56
N ALA A 836 7.50 -0.94 2.47
CA ALA A 836 8.29 -0.11 1.56
C ALA A 836 9.65 -0.76 1.31
N ARG A 837 10.45 -0.20 0.41
CA ARG A 837 11.84 -0.62 0.23
C ARG A 837 12.81 0.49 0.60
N MET A 838 13.93 0.13 1.22
CA MET A 838 15.05 1.04 1.49
C MET A 838 16.30 0.57 0.76
N GLY A 839 17.17 1.51 0.39
CA GLY A 839 18.39 1.22 -0.36
C GLY A 839 19.62 1.00 0.53
N ARG A 840 20.46 0.03 0.18
CA ARG A 840 21.81 -0.17 0.73
C ARG A 840 22.86 -0.15 -0.37
N GLY A 841 24.09 0.25 -0.04
CA GLY A 841 25.23 0.26 -0.96
C GLY A 841 25.86 -1.12 -1.22
N SER A 842 25.51 -2.13 -0.42
CA SER A 842 25.93 -3.53 -0.57
C SER A 842 24.94 -4.50 0.10
N SER A 843 24.99 -5.77 -0.32
CA SER A 843 24.24 -6.91 0.23
C SER A 843 24.67 -7.30 1.65
N LEU A 844 25.92 -6.99 2.02
CA LEU A 844 26.51 -7.34 3.31
C LEU A 844 27.00 -6.13 4.08
N GLY A 845 26.95 -6.23 5.42
CA GLY A 845 27.44 -5.21 6.35
C GLY A 845 26.43 -4.10 6.70
N ALA A 846 25.19 -4.47 7.05
CA ALA A 846 24.15 -3.48 7.39
C ALA A 846 22.97 -4.00 8.27
N GLY A 847 23.16 -5.10 9.02
CA GLY A 847 22.13 -5.52 9.98
C GLY A 847 20.88 -6.17 9.36
N LEU A 848 20.98 -6.80 8.19
CA LEU A 848 19.87 -7.47 7.50
C LEU A 848 20.20 -8.91 7.08
N LEU A 849 19.31 -9.84 7.45
CA LEU A 849 19.50 -11.27 7.30
C LEU A 849 19.40 -11.70 5.82
N THR A 850 20.44 -12.34 5.31
CA THR A 850 20.43 -12.89 3.94
C THR A 850 19.48 -14.09 3.83
N PRO A 851 18.92 -14.40 2.65
CA PRO A 851 18.05 -15.56 2.46
C PRO A 851 18.70 -16.88 2.86
N ASP A 852 20.02 -17.00 2.64
CA ASP A 852 20.79 -18.18 2.98
C ASP A 852 21.20 -18.24 4.47
N ARG A 853 21.14 -17.12 5.20
CA ARG A 853 21.50 -16.94 6.62
C ARG A 853 22.91 -17.42 6.97
N ARG A 854 23.78 -17.51 5.96
CA ARG A 854 25.16 -17.97 6.12
C ARG A 854 26.10 -16.80 5.86
N PRO A 855 27.06 -16.56 6.76
CA PRO A 855 28.13 -15.62 6.46
C PRO A 855 28.92 -16.10 5.23
N PRO A 856 29.46 -15.20 4.41
CA PRO A 856 30.30 -15.57 3.27
C PRO A 856 31.47 -16.46 3.66
N ALA A 857 31.81 -17.41 2.80
CA ALA A 857 32.99 -18.26 2.98
C ALA A 857 34.28 -17.43 3.10
N ALA A 858 34.35 -16.25 2.46
CA ALA A 858 35.47 -15.33 2.57
C ALA A 858 35.67 -14.73 3.99
N TRP A 859 34.67 -14.79 4.85
CA TRP A 859 34.77 -14.38 6.25
C TRP A 859 35.21 -15.52 7.17
N ALA A 860 35.14 -16.78 6.72
CA ALA A 860 35.58 -17.92 7.50
C ALA A 860 37.11 -17.97 7.57
N GLU A 861 37.61 -18.42 8.73
CA GLU A 861 39.02 -18.76 8.89
C GLU A 861 39.16 -20.24 9.23
N PRO A 862 40.25 -20.91 8.79
CA PRO A 862 40.43 -22.36 9.02
C PRO A 862 40.34 -22.75 10.51
N ASP A 863 40.83 -21.88 11.39
CA ASP A 863 40.90 -22.14 12.83
C ASP A 863 39.62 -21.70 13.58
N LEU A 864 38.70 -21.01 12.89
CA LEU A 864 37.48 -20.43 13.45
C LEU A 864 36.28 -20.69 12.51
N PRO A 865 35.79 -21.94 12.42
CA PRO A 865 34.66 -22.26 11.56
C PRO A 865 33.37 -21.59 12.05
N PHE A 866 32.46 -21.31 11.11
CA PHE A 866 31.12 -20.83 11.45
C PHE A 866 30.36 -21.88 12.24
N ILE A 867 29.62 -21.43 13.24
CA ILE A 867 28.65 -22.26 13.94
C ILE A 867 27.43 -22.43 13.00
N GLU A 868 26.90 -23.64 12.90
CA GLU A 868 25.69 -23.90 12.11
C GLU A 868 24.50 -23.11 12.68
N PRO A 869 23.74 -22.39 11.84
CA PRO A 869 22.54 -21.68 12.28
C PRO A 869 21.43 -22.69 12.67
N PRO A 870 20.48 -22.31 13.53
CA PRO A 870 19.27 -23.11 13.75
C PRO A 870 18.47 -23.28 12.43
N ASP A 871 17.79 -24.41 12.28
CA ASP A 871 17.06 -24.79 11.05
C ASP A 871 15.96 -23.77 10.68
N ARG A 872 15.71 -23.59 9.36
CA ARG A 872 14.61 -22.76 8.86
C ARG A 872 13.26 -23.47 8.95
N PRO A 873 12.14 -22.73 9.01
CA PRO A 873 10.85 -23.31 8.70
C PRO A 873 10.84 -23.93 7.29
N GLY A 874 10.65 -25.24 7.20
CA GLY A 874 10.54 -25.99 5.94
C GLY A 874 11.86 -26.56 5.37
N ASP A 875 13.02 -26.33 6.01
CA ASP A 875 14.29 -26.92 5.57
C ASP A 875 14.37 -28.41 5.95
N ARG A 876 14.78 -29.27 5.00
CA ARG A 876 15.03 -30.71 5.22
C ARG A 876 16.51 -31.01 5.53
N SER A 877 17.31 -29.99 5.85
CA SER A 877 18.78 -30.06 5.91
C SER A 877 19.39 -30.76 7.13
N GLY A 878 18.59 -31.14 8.14
CA GLY A 878 18.98 -32.18 9.10
C GLY A 878 19.95 -31.80 10.23
N THR A 879 19.99 -30.55 10.73
CA THR A 879 20.85 -30.18 11.89
C THR A 879 20.14 -30.16 13.25
N GLY A 880 18.80 -30.10 13.28
CA GLY A 880 17.97 -30.69 14.35
C GLY A 880 17.82 -29.89 15.64
N LEU A 881 17.17 -28.72 15.60
CA LEU A 881 16.38 -28.20 16.75
C LEU A 881 15.13 -27.46 16.26
N PRO A 882 13.90 -27.97 16.52
CA PRO A 882 12.67 -27.32 16.08
C PRO A 882 12.41 -26.03 16.87
N VAL A 883 11.90 -25.00 16.18
CA VAL A 883 11.42 -23.75 16.81
C VAL A 883 10.49 -24.09 17.97
N THR A 884 10.76 -23.50 19.13
CA THR A 884 10.03 -23.75 20.38
C THR A 884 8.74 -22.94 20.45
N ALA A 885 8.78 -21.68 20.00
CA ALA A 885 7.62 -20.79 19.86
C ALA A 885 7.88 -19.72 18.79
N TRP A 886 6.80 -19.17 18.25
CA TRP A 886 6.84 -18.05 17.31
C TRP A 886 6.43 -16.76 18.00
N ILE A 887 7.04 -15.64 17.62
CA ILE A 887 6.73 -14.33 18.18
C ILE A 887 6.02 -13.48 17.13
N SER A 888 4.80 -13.06 17.44
CA SER A 888 4.04 -12.08 16.66
C SER A 888 2.96 -11.48 17.58
N PRO A 889 3.10 -10.21 17.99
CA PRO A 889 2.11 -9.53 18.83
C PRO A 889 0.69 -9.63 18.28
N ASP A 890 0.52 -9.36 16.98
CA ASP A 890 -0.81 -9.33 16.34
C ASP A 890 -1.47 -10.71 16.16
N ARG A 891 -0.67 -11.79 16.17
CA ARG A 891 -1.13 -13.18 15.98
C ARG A 891 -1.06 -14.02 17.25
N ALA A 892 -0.76 -13.41 18.39
CA ALA A 892 -0.59 -14.11 19.66
C ALA A 892 -1.85 -14.89 20.07
N GLY A 893 -1.65 -16.08 20.63
CA GLY A 893 -2.73 -17.01 21.00
C GLY A 893 -3.10 -18.01 19.90
N GLY A 894 -2.56 -17.85 18.69
CA GLY A 894 -2.64 -18.83 17.62
C GLY A 894 -1.56 -19.91 17.68
N VAL A 895 -1.58 -20.80 16.69
CA VAL A 895 -0.53 -21.78 16.42
C VAL A 895 -0.08 -21.66 14.97
N LEU A 896 1.20 -21.89 14.71
CA LEU A 896 1.75 -21.98 13.36
C LEU A 896 2.32 -23.39 13.15
N GLY A 897 1.75 -24.11 12.19
CA GLY A 897 2.23 -25.42 11.76
C GLY A 897 3.35 -25.29 10.73
N VAL A 898 4.46 -26.02 10.96
CA VAL A 898 5.52 -26.22 9.97
C VAL A 898 5.75 -27.72 9.85
N GLY A 899 5.30 -28.33 8.75
CA GLY A 899 5.21 -29.79 8.65
C GLY A 899 4.11 -30.34 9.56
N ASP A 900 4.39 -31.45 10.27
CA ASP A 900 3.42 -32.13 11.15
C ASP A 900 3.41 -31.61 12.61
N VAL A 901 4.12 -30.51 12.90
CA VAL A 901 4.29 -29.99 14.27
C VAL A 901 3.75 -28.56 14.38
N GLU A 902 2.75 -28.37 15.24
CA GLU A 902 2.20 -27.06 15.59
C GLU A 902 2.98 -26.43 16.75
N ARG A 903 3.29 -25.13 16.62
CA ARG A 903 3.99 -24.35 17.65
C ARG A 903 3.19 -23.11 18.04
N PRO A 904 3.20 -22.72 19.33
CA PRO A 904 2.43 -21.57 19.80
C PRO A 904 2.99 -20.26 19.24
N ILE A 905 2.10 -19.31 18.95
CA ILE A 905 2.43 -17.93 18.65
C ILE A 905 2.21 -17.10 19.93
N VAL A 906 3.27 -16.46 20.41
CA VAL A 906 3.30 -15.63 21.62
C VAL A 906 3.55 -14.16 21.27
N ALA A 907 3.19 -13.26 22.20
CA ALA A 907 3.29 -11.82 21.97
C ALA A 907 4.68 -11.22 22.24
N THR A 908 5.48 -11.83 23.11
CA THR A 908 6.77 -11.30 23.61
C THR A 908 7.85 -12.37 23.63
N VAL A 909 9.13 -11.98 23.71
CA VAL A 909 10.25 -12.93 23.81
C VAL A 909 10.16 -13.68 25.15
N ALA A 910 9.89 -12.97 26.24
CA ALA A 910 9.70 -13.54 27.58
C ALA A 910 8.63 -14.66 27.62
N ALA A 911 7.50 -14.49 26.91
CA ALA A 911 6.43 -15.49 26.87
C ALA A 911 6.82 -16.77 26.10
N GLY A 912 7.83 -16.70 25.24
CA GLY A 912 8.36 -17.85 24.50
C GLY A 912 9.37 -18.68 25.29
N LEU A 913 9.85 -18.20 26.45
CA LEU A 913 10.84 -18.90 27.26
C LEU A 913 10.18 -20.08 28.00
N GLY A 914 10.56 -21.30 27.63
CA GLY A 914 10.09 -22.54 28.26
C GLY A 914 11.03 -23.07 29.35
N SER A 915 10.64 -24.18 30.01
CA SER A 915 11.48 -24.90 30.96
C SER A 915 12.11 -26.16 30.34
N GLY A 916 13.41 -26.37 30.55
CA GLY A 916 14.10 -27.65 30.28
C GLY A 916 14.85 -27.80 28.95
N THR A 917 14.69 -26.90 27.98
CA THR A 917 15.46 -26.90 26.70
C THR A 917 15.86 -25.47 26.29
N PRO A 918 16.95 -25.28 25.50
CA PRO A 918 17.31 -23.96 25.01
C PRO A 918 16.20 -23.39 24.11
N PRO A 919 15.64 -22.21 24.44
CA PRO A 919 14.59 -21.59 23.64
C PRO A 919 15.11 -21.21 22.25
N VAL A 920 14.39 -21.65 21.22
CA VAL A 920 14.60 -21.28 19.81
C VAL A 920 13.35 -20.55 19.34
N LEU A 921 13.45 -19.23 19.17
CA LEU A 921 12.34 -18.31 18.96
C LEU A 921 12.47 -17.62 17.60
N GLY A 922 11.44 -17.74 16.78
CA GLY A 922 11.36 -17.07 15.48
C GLY A 922 10.39 -15.89 15.52
N LEU A 923 10.81 -14.71 15.09
CA LEU A 923 9.94 -13.54 14.92
C LEU A 923 9.32 -13.54 13.53
N ILE A 924 8.00 -13.56 13.45
CA ILE A 924 7.29 -13.61 12.17
C ILE A 924 6.93 -12.18 11.73
N GLY A 925 7.26 -11.82 10.49
CA GLY A 925 7.16 -10.47 9.94
C GLY A 925 8.17 -9.50 10.57
N SER A 926 7.86 -8.20 10.51
CA SER A 926 8.70 -7.14 11.08
C SER A 926 8.04 -6.49 12.32
N PRO A 927 7.68 -7.26 13.37
CA PRO A 927 6.98 -6.71 14.51
C PRO A 927 7.83 -5.70 15.27
N ARG A 928 7.17 -4.72 15.88
CA ARG A 928 7.78 -3.82 16.86
C ARG A 928 7.51 -4.30 18.28
N LEU A 929 8.56 -4.80 18.93
CA LEU A 929 8.51 -5.29 20.29
C LEU A 929 8.87 -4.19 21.31
N PRO A 930 8.30 -4.25 22.53
CA PRO A 930 8.75 -3.43 23.65
C PRO A 930 10.18 -3.84 24.10
N PRO A 931 10.90 -2.97 24.83
CA PRO A 931 12.18 -3.34 25.42
C PRO A 931 12.01 -4.51 26.42
N GLU A 932 12.97 -5.44 26.44
CA GLU A 932 12.91 -6.61 27.31
C GLU A 932 14.19 -6.82 28.15
N ARG A 933 14.00 -7.25 29.40
CA ARG A 933 15.08 -7.61 30.34
C ARG A 933 14.87 -9.04 30.81
N LEU A 934 15.71 -9.94 30.33
CA LEU A 934 15.55 -11.39 30.49
C LEU A 934 16.65 -11.95 31.40
N SER A 935 16.25 -12.54 32.53
CA SER A 935 17.16 -13.20 33.48
C SER A 935 16.74 -14.61 33.86
N GLN A 936 15.49 -15.00 33.56
CA GLN A 936 14.94 -16.33 33.84
C GLN A 936 14.79 -17.12 32.53
N GLY A 937 14.91 -18.44 32.57
CA GLY A 937 14.72 -19.31 31.39
C GLY A 937 15.87 -19.27 30.37
N LEU A 938 17.00 -18.65 30.71
CA LEU A 938 18.19 -18.51 29.86
C LEU A 938 19.34 -19.44 30.26
N ASP A 939 19.14 -20.31 31.25
CA ASP A 939 20.20 -21.17 31.82
C ASP A 939 20.85 -22.09 30.78
N PHE A 940 20.12 -22.42 29.70
CA PHE A 940 20.57 -23.29 28.61
C PHE A 940 20.92 -22.52 27.32
N GLY A 941 20.82 -21.19 27.31
CA GLY A 941 21.04 -20.34 26.12
C GLY A 941 19.77 -19.71 25.55
N LEU A 942 19.89 -19.06 24.39
CA LEU A 942 18.79 -18.42 23.65
C LEU A 942 19.13 -18.30 22.17
N SER A 943 18.22 -18.72 21.29
CA SER A 943 18.28 -18.41 19.86
C SER A 943 17.07 -17.56 19.46
N LEU A 944 17.29 -16.35 18.98
CA LEU A 944 16.24 -15.41 18.56
C LEU A 944 16.53 -14.87 17.16
N PHE A 945 15.59 -15.02 16.23
CA PHE A 945 15.83 -14.65 14.83
C PHE A 945 14.62 -14.20 14.03
N ALA A 946 14.86 -13.35 13.04
CA ALA A 946 13.88 -13.03 12.01
C ALA A 946 13.52 -14.27 11.17
N ALA A 947 12.25 -14.67 11.20
CA ALA A 947 11.77 -15.89 10.57
C ALA A 947 11.60 -15.76 9.05
N ASP A 948 11.20 -14.59 8.57
CA ASP A 948 10.94 -14.33 7.16
C ASP A 948 12.16 -13.67 6.50
N THR A 949 12.41 -14.00 5.22
CA THR A 949 13.49 -13.38 4.46
C THR A 949 13.13 -11.93 4.17
N GLY A 950 13.94 -10.98 4.62
CA GLY A 950 13.66 -9.54 4.48
C GLY A 950 12.94 -8.91 5.68
N ALA A 951 12.45 -9.71 6.65
CA ALA A 951 11.86 -9.16 7.86
C ALA A 951 12.88 -8.37 8.70
N THR A 952 12.40 -7.29 9.32
CA THR A 952 13.17 -6.38 10.18
C THR A 952 12.53 -6.22 11.56
N PRO A 953 12.44 -7.31 12.35
CA PRO A 953 11.93 -7.23 13.72
C PRO A 953 12.71 -6.19 14.52
N CYS A 954 11.98 -5.24 15.10
CA CYS A 954 12.58 -4.15 15.86
C CYS A 954 12.20 -4.22 17.34
N ILE A 955 13.17 -3.95 18.21
CA ILE A 955 12.99 -3.89 19.65
C ILE A 955 13.21 -2.44 20.07
N SER A 956 12.18 -1.82 20.64
CA SER A 956 12.23 -0.43 21.11
C SER A 956 13.20 -0.29 22.28
N ALA A 957 13.63 0.94 22.58
CA ALA A 957 14.49 1.21 23.73
C ALA A 957 13.64 1.69 24.92
N ASP A 958 14.08 1.36 26.14
CA ASP A 958 13.54 1.96 27.36
C ASP A 958 14.08 3.37 27.62
N GLU A 959 13.68 3.98 28.72
CA GLU A 959 14.11 5.32 29.15
C GLU A 959 15.64 5.45 29.39
N HIS A 960 16.34 4.32 29.56
CA HIS A 960 17.78 4.26 29.73
C HIS A 960 18.51 3.93 28.44
N GLY A 961 17.80 3.86 27.31
CA GLY A 961 18.38 3.54 26.01
C GLY A 961 18.73 2.06 25.86
N VAL A 962 18.14 1.15 26.65
CA VAL A 962 18.36 -0.30 26.54
C VAL A 962 17.20 -0.94 25.78
N SER A 963 17.51 -1.69 24.73
CA SER A 963 16.50 -2.44 23.96
C SER A 963 16.34 -3.87 24.45
N LEU A 964 17.45 -4.55 24.69
CA LEU A 964 17.45 -5.94 25.12
C LEU A 964 18.54 -6.12 26.17
N ALA A 965 18.19 -6.71 27.31
CA ALA A 965 19.16 -7.09 28.33
C ALA A 965 19.07 -8.58 28.61
N LEU A 966 20.18 -9.30 28.40
CA LEU A 966 20.28 -10.74 28.56
C LEU A 966 21.22 -11.06 29.72
N TYR A 967 20.68 -11.71 30.76
CA TYR A 967 21.41 -12.15 31.95
C TYR A 967 21.35 -13.68 32.12
N PRO A 968 21.90 -14.47 31.17
CA PRO A 968 21.94 -15.92 31.31
C PRO A 968 22.78 -16.39 32.51
N GLY A 969 22.19 -17.25 33.36
CA GLY A 969 22.92 -18.10 34.29
C GLY A 969 23.86 -17.37 35.26
N PHE A 970 23.37 -16.32 35.94
CA PHE A 970 24.15 -15.60 36.95
C PHE A 970 24.46 -16.53 38.15
N GLY A 971 25.65 -17.16 38.16
CA GLY A 971 26.14 -17.99 39.28
C GLY A 971 26.52 -19.45 38.97
N GLY A 972 26.53 -19.89 37.70
CA GLY A 972 26.89 -21.26 37.32
C GLY A 972 28.12 -21.35 36.40
N GLY A 973 28.89 -22.46 36.49
CA GLY A 973 30.06 -22.74 35.63
C GLY A 973 29.73 -23.30 34.23
N THR A 974 28.50 -23.16 33.76
CA THR A 974 28.00 -23.72 32.49
C THR A 974 28.31 -22.81 31.30
N ASN A 975 28.61 -23.41 30.15
CA ASN A 975 28.96 -22.69 28.93
C ASN A 975 27.67 -22.30 28.16
N THR A 976 27.23 -21.04 28.26
CA THR A 976 25.96 -20.59 27.65
C THR A 976 26.15 -20.18 26.19
N ARG A 977 25.16 -20.46 25.34
CA ARG A 977 25.12 -19.98 23.94
C ARG A 977 23.98 -19.01 23.70
N VAL A 978 24.28 -17.85 23.14
CA VAL A 978 23.29 -16.88 22.66
C VAL A 978 23.45 -16.71 21.15
N TRP A 979 22.36 -16.80 20.41
CA TRP A 979 22.35 -16.61 18.97
C TRP A 979 21.27 -15.60 18.58
N LEU A 980 21.66 -14.47 17.99
CA LEU A 980 20.75 -13.43 17.54
C LEU A 980 20.94 -13.19 16.04
N ALA A 981 19.86 -13.15 15.27
CA ALA A 981 19.97 -12.88 13.83
C ALA A 981 18.85 -12.00 13.27
N GLY A 982 19.24 -10.98 12.50
CA GLY A 982 18.29 -10.11 11.78
C GLY A 982 17.47 -9.19 12.68
N LEU A 983 18.00 -8.76 13.84
CA LEU A 983 17.29 -7.93 14.82
C LEU A 983 17.71 -6.47 14.76
N TRP A 984 16.75 -5.55 14.87
CA TRP A 984 17.01 -4.10 14.93
C TRP A 984 16.72 -3.56 16.34
N LEU A 985 17.76 -3.09 17.02
CA LEU A 985 17.64 -2.52 18.35
C LEU A 985 17.67 -0.99 18.27
N ALA A 986 16.63 -0.34 18.79
CA ALA A 986 16.57 1.12 18.87
C ALA A 986 17.61 1.70 19.85
N GLY A 987 18.06 0.89 20.80
CA GLY A 987 19.07 1.22 21.81
C GLY A 987 20.10 0.10 21.97
N ARG A 988 20.70 0.04 23.15
CA ARG A 988 21.82 -0.85 23.49
C ARG A 988 21.38 -2.28 23.79
N LEU A 989 22.23 -3.23 23.43
CA LEU A 989 22.21 -4.61 23.92
C LEU A 989 23.09 -4.75 25.17
N ASP A 990 22.49 -5.10 26.30
CA ASP A 990 23.21 -5.46 27.52
C ASP A 990 23.37 -6.98 27.56
N LEU A 991 24.61 -7.47 27.44
CA LEU A 991 24.89 -8.90 27.42
C LEU A 991 25.78 -9.28 28.60
N VAL A 992 25.24 -10.10 29.51
CA VAL A 992 25.98 -10.56 30.68
C VAL A 992 26.21 -12.07 30.61
N LEU A 993 27.44 -12.45 30.26
CA LEU A 993 27.88 -13.84 30.17
C LEU A 993 29.08 -14.07 31.09
N ALA A 994 29.00 -15.11 31.94
CA ALA A 994 30.12 -15.53 32.77
C ALA A 994 31.14 -16.37 31.97
N ARG A 995 30.64 -17.38 31.23
CA ARG A 995 31.37 -18.21 30.26
C ARG A 995 30.44 -18.59 29.13
N GLY A 996 30.90 -18.59 27.89
CA GLY A 996 29.98 -18.84 26.78
C GLY A 996 30.41 -18.39 25.40
N GLN A 997 29.46 -18.50 24.48
CA GLN A 997 29.55 -17.95 23.14
C GLN A 997 28.30 -17.11 22.85
N ALA A 998 28.49 -15.94 22.26
CA ALA A 998 27.40 -15.14 21.70
C ALA A 998 27.68 -14.89 20.22
N ASP A 999 26.76 -15.31 19.35
CA ASP A 999 26.88 -15.17 17.90
C ASP A 999 25.73 -14.30 17.38
N LEU A 1000 26.08 -13.09 16.94
CA LEU A 1000 25.15 -12.10 16.44
C LEU A 1000 25.40 -11.91 14.95
N ARG A 1001 24.35 -12.07 14.16
CA ARG A 1001 24.46 -12.00 12.70
C ARG A 1001 23.46 -11.03 12.12
N TRP A 1002 23.95 -10.08 11.33
CA TRP A 1002 23.12 -9.09 10.68
C TRP A 1002 22.15 -8.39 11.66
N CYS A 1003 22.65 -7.98 12.82
CA CYS A 1003 21.90 -7.15 13.75
C CYS A 1003 22.26 -5.67 13.56
N ASN A 1004 21.30 -4.78 13.84
CA ASN A 1004 21.55 -3.36 14.05
C ASN A 1004 21.52 -3.08 15.56
N LEU A 1005 22.68 -2.74 16.12
CA LEU A 1005 22.92 -2.61 17.56
C LEU A 1005 23.18 -1.13 17.90
N GLY A 1006 22.11 -0.44 18.31
CA GLY A 1006 22.15 0.94 18.78
C GLY A 1006 22.29 1.99 17.67
N VAL A 1007 22.42 3.24 18.13
CA VAL A 1007 22.54 4.44 17.29
C VAL A 1007 24.02 4.83 17.16
N PRO A 1008 24.48 5.30 15.98
CA PRO A 1008 25.81 5.88 15.83
C PRO A 1008 26.16 6.88 16.92
N GLY A 1009 27.37 6.77 17.48
CA GLY A 1009 27.85 7.60 18.58
C GLY A 1009 27.35 7.23 19.97
N GLN A 1010 26.49 6.21 20.09
CA GLN A 1010 26.09 5.64 21.36
C GLN A 1010 26.61 4.22 21.51
N VAL A 1011 26.67 3.72 22.73
CA VAL A 1011 27.04 2.32 22.98
C VAL A 1011 25.93 1.41 22.48
N GLY A 1012 26.22 0.61 21.46
CA GLY A 1012 25.30 -0.36 20.86
C GLY A 1012 25.33 -1.73 21.52
N LEU A 1013 26.48 -2.15 22.03
CA LEU A 1013 26.65 -3.38 22.80
C LEU A 1013 27.54 -3.13 24.00
N TRP A 1014 27.05 -3.52 25.17
CA TRP A 1014 27.77 -3.40 26.43
C TRP A 1014 27.84 -4.73 27.17
N MET A 1015 29.04 -5.03 27.69
CA MET A 1015 29.27 -6.13 28.62
C MET A 1015 29.84 -5.59 29.94
N PRO A 1016 29.40 -6.10 31.11
CA PRO A 1016 29.87 -5.62 32.41
C PRO A 1016 31.39 -5.68 32.56
N GLY A 1017 31.99 -4.61 33.09
CA GLY A 1017 33.44 -4.49 33.29
C GLY A 1017 34.21 -3.93 32.09
N GLY A 1018 33.54 -3.61 30.98
CA GLY A 1018 34.12 -2.86 29.88
C GLY A 1018 34.54 -1.45 30.29
N GLY A 1019 35.69 -0.98 29.80
CA GLY A 1019 36.14 0.41 29.95
C GLY A 1019 36.79 0.83 31.28
N HIS A 1020 36.68 0.04 32.36
CA HIS A 1020 37.09 0.45 33.72
C HIS A 1020 38.35 -0.24 34.30
N GLN A 1021 39.26 -0.71 33.44
CA GLN A 1021 40.45 -1.46 33.87
C GLN A 1021 41.67 -0.54 34.08
N ASP A 1022 42.51 -0.82 35.08
CA ASP A 1022 43.82 -0.16 35.24
C ASP A 1022 44.84 -0.65 34.20
N ILE A 1023 45.85 0.17 33.87
CA ILE A 1023 46.87 -0.14 32.83
C ILE A 1023 47.60 -1.47 33.10
N SER A 1024 47.86 -1.79 34.37
CA SER A 1024 48.49 -3.06 34.77
C SER A 1024 47.59 -4.27 34.53
N ALA A 1025 46.28 -4.14 34.77
CA ALA A 1025 45.28 -5.19 34.54
C ALA A 1025 45.02 -5.40 33.04
N ARG A 1026 45.12 -4.36 32.22
CA ARG A 1026 44.98 -4.45 30.76
C ARG A 1026 46.12 -5.25 30.11
N ARG A 1027 47.35 -5.12 30.62
CA ARG A 1027 48.55 -5.77 30.05
C ARG A 1027 48.72 -7.25 30.43
N SER A 1028 47.99 -7.75 31.43
CA SER A 1028 48.09 -9.13 31.90
C SER A 1028 47.38 -10.14 30.99
N LEU A 1029 46.51 -9.68 30.08
CA LEU A 1029 45.76 -10.48 29.09
C LEU A 1029 45.11 -11.73 29.70
N PRO A 1030 44.02 -11.58 30.47
CA PRO A 1030 43.33 -12.73 31.08
C PRO A 1030 42.81 -13.70 30.00
N ALA A 1031 42.59 -14.96 30.41
CA ALA A 1031 42.00 -15.95 29.52
C ALA A 1031 40.60 -15.50 29.05
N ALA A 1032 40.31 -15.69 27.77
CA ALA A 1032 39.00 -15.39 27.22
C ALA A 1032 38.00 -16.48 27.65
N ASP A 1033 37.10 -16.12 28.56
CA ASP A 1033 36.02 -16.97 29.07
C ASP A 1033 34.75 -16.84 28.21
N VAL A 1034 34.64 -15.76 27.43
CA VAL A 1034 33.51 -15.49 26.53
C VAL A 1034 33.99 -15.18 25.12
N GLU A 1035 33.41 -15.86 24.14
CA GLU A 1035 33.64 -15.60 22.72
C GLU A 1035 32.43 -14.85 22.13
N LEU A 1036 32.65 -13.62 21.68
CA LEU A 1036 31.63 -12.77 21.04
C LEU A 1036 31.91 -12.74 19.54
N ARG A 1037 31.00 -13.31 18.75
CA ARG A 1037 31.08 -13.36 17.29
C ARG A 1037 30.07 -12.41 16.67
N LEU A 1038 30.54 -11.47 15.85
CA LEU A 1038 29.71 -10.51 15.12
C LEU A 1038 29.91 -10.72 13.62
N TYR A 1039 28.85 -10.97 12.87
CA TYR A 1039 28.91 -11.13 11.43
C TYR A 1039 27.93 -10.18 10.75
N GLY A 1040 28.39 -9.28 9.87
CA GLY A 1040 27.52 -8.38 9.10
C GLY A 1040 26.69 -7.40 9.93
N CYS A 1041 27.05 -7.17 11.20
CA CYS A 1041 26.31 -6.30 12.12
C CYS A 1041 26.67 -4.82 11.94
N MET A 1042 25.68 -3.94 12.15
CA MET A 1042 25.90 -2.51 12.39
C MET A 1042 25.94 -2.29 13.88
N VAL A 1043 27.02 -1.69 14.37
CA VAL A 1043 27.22 -1.43 15.78
C VAL A 1043 27.53 0.05 15.94
N GLY A 1044 26.94 0.69 16.94
CA GLY A 1044 27.47 1.95 17.45
C GLY A 1044 28.87 1.76 18.06
N ALA A 1045 29.09 2.29 19.26
CA ALA A 1045 30.26 1.92 20.05
C ALA A 1045 30.05 0.56 20.75
N ILE A 1046 31.14 -0.18 20.97
CA ILE A 1046 31.13 -1.42 21.74
C ILE A 1046 32.05 -1.30 22.96
N GLU A 1047 31.59 -1.80 24.10
CA GLU A 1047 32.34 -1.79 25.36
C GLU A 1047 32.50 -3.20 25.91
N LEU A 1048 33.74 -3.69 25.93
CA LEU A 1048 34.07 -5.08 26.29
C LEU A 1048 35.08 -5.16 27.43
N PRO A 1049 34.90 -6.10 28.38
CA PRO A 1049 35.89 -6.41 29.40
C PRO A 1049 37.02 -7.30 28.86
N PRO A 1050 38.17 -7.41 29.57
CA PRO A 1050 39.34 -8.14 29.10
C PRO A 1050 39.17 -9.66 28.87
N TRP A 1051 38.21 -10.31 29.53
CA TRP A 1051 37.97 -11.75 29.39
C TRP A 1051 37.10 -12.12 28.17
N VAL A 1052 36.85 -11.16 27.28
CA VAL A 1052 36.10 -11.35 26.03
C VAL A 1052 37.06 -11.45 24.85
N HIS A 1053 36.85 -12.45 24.00
CA HIS A 1053 37.43 -12.54 22.67
C HIS A 1053 36.39 -12.11 21.64
N LEU A 1054 36.61 -10.96 21.00
CA LEU A 1054 35.75 -10.46 19.93
C LEU A 1054 36.24 -10.99 18.58
N ILE A 1055 35.36 -11.65 17.84
CA ILE A 1055 35.56 -12.05 16.45
C ILE A 1055 34.52 -11.31 15.62
N ALA A 1056 34.93 -10.35 14.80
CA ALA A 1056 34.01 -9.60 13.96
C ALA A 1056 34.40 -9.72 12.49
N ALA A 1057 33.42 -10.01 11.62
CA ALA A 1057 33.62 -9.96 10.18
C ALA A 1057 32.48 -9.25 9.44
N GLY A 1058 32.82 -8.39 8.48
CA GLY A 1058 31.82 -7.62 7.73
C GLY A 1058 31.02 -6.61 8.57
N CYS A 1059 31.54 -6.23 9.74
CA CYS A 1059 30.85 -5.32 10.68
C CYS A 1059 31.23 -3.86 10.47
N THR A 1060 30.27 -2.97 10.75
CA THR A 1060 30.52 -1.53 10.89
C THR A 1060 30.45 -1.14 12.36
N PHE A 1061 31.40 -0.32 12.81
CA PHE A 1061 31.44 0.27 14.16
C PHE A 1061 31.44 1.79 14.01
N ASP A 1062 30.44 2.46 14.57
CA ASP A 1062 30.26 3.90 14.39
C ASP A 1062 30.12 4.65 15.72
N ALA A 1063 31.17 5.36 16.11
CA ALA A 1063 31.20 6.25 17.25
C ALA A 1063 30.68 7.67 16.93
N GLY A 1064 30.11 7.90 15.76
CA GLY A 1064 29.60 9.19 15.28
C GLY A 1064 30.70 10.19 14.89
N ASP A 1065 31.85 10.09 15.55
CA ASP A 1065 33.04 10.89 15.33
C ASP A 1065 34.27 9.98 15.21
N ARG A 1066 35.25 10.39 14.40
CA ARG A 1066 36.55 9.72 14.27
C ARG A 1066 37.39 9.74 15.54
N ASP A 1067 37.20 10.75 16.39
CA ASP A 1067 37.98 10.92 17.61
C ASP A 1067 37.33 10.19 18.81
N ALA A 1068 36.05 9.83 18.69
CA ALA A 1068 35.33 9.05 19.69
C ALA A 1068 35.73 7.57 19.62
N THR A 1069 35.75 6.88 20.76
CA THR A 1069 36.11 5.44 20.82
C THR A 1069 34.95 4.58 20.31
N ALA A 1070 35.12 3.96 19.13
CA ALA A 1070 34.16 3.01 18.57
C ALA A 1070 34.28 1.63 19.20
N ILE A 1071 35.51 1.17 19.47
CA ILE A 1071 35.75 -0.12 20.11
C ILE A 1071 36.55 0.12 21.39
N ARG A 1072 35.89 -0.02 22.54
CA ARG A 1072 36.48 0.13 23.87
C ARG A 1072 36.64 -1.26 24.49
N ALA A 1073 37.74 -1.92 24.16
CA ALA A 1073 38.02 -3.30 24.53
C ALA A 1073 39.46 -3.45 25.07
N ALA A 1074 39.87 -2.51 25.93
CA ALA A 1074 41.18 -2.53 26.56
C ALA A 1074 41.40 -3.84 27.35
N GLY A 1075 42.55 -4.49 27.14
CA GLY A 1075 42.89 -5.81 27.67
C GLY A 1075 42.21 -7.01 26.99
N ALA A 1076 41.22 -6.82 26.11
CA ALA A 1076 40.54 -7.89 25.39
C ALA A 1076 41.26 -8.25 24.07
N ARG A 1077 41.02 -9.47 23.56
CA ARG A 1077 41.53 -9.93 22.26
C ARG A 1077 40.50 -9.66 21.17
N LEU A 1078 40.93 -9.09 20.06
CA LEU A 1078 40.08 -8.73 18.93
C LEU A 1078 40.63 -9.37 17.65
N ARG A 1079 39.74 -10.04 16.90
CA ARG A 1079 39.95 -10.57 15.56
C ARG A 1079 38.97 -9.86 14.62
N LEU A 1080 39.45 -8.92 13.80
CA LEU A 1080 38.60 -8.13 12.90
C LEU A 1080 38.92 -8.47 11.44
N ARG A 1081 37.90 -8.69 10.63
CA ARG A 1081 38.06 -9.05 9.21
C ARG A 1081 37.04 -8.32 8.35
N HIS A 1082 37.46 -7.59 7.32
CA HIS A 1082 36.54 -6.80 6.50
C HIS A 1082 35.62 -5.91 7.36
N CYS A 1083 36.17 -5.22 8.37
CA CYS A 1083 35.39 -4.32 9.24
C CYS A 1083 35.69 -2.85 8.93
N THR A 1084 34.67 -2.01 9.01
CA THR A 1084 34.81 -0.55 8.91
C THR A 1084 34.61 0.06 10.29
N VAL A 1085 35.55 0.89 10.75
CA VAL A 1085 35.50 1.54 12.06
C VAL A 1085 35.56 3.06 11.89
N LEU A 1086 34.45 3.74 12.17
CA LEU A 1086 34.39 5.20 12.33
C LEU A 1086 34.56 5.53 13.81
N GLY A 1087 35.80 5.82 14.20
CA GLY A 1087 36.20 6.09 15.58
C GLY A 1087 37.53 5.44 15.94
N ALA A 1088 38.01 5.69 17.15
CA ALA A 1088 39.20 5.07 17.71
C ALA A 1088 38.93 3.62 18.16
N THR A 1089 39.96 2.78 18.05
CA THR A 1089 39.96 1.37 18.50
C THR A 1089 40.95 1.20 19.63
N GLU A 1090 40.45 0.79 20.80
CA GLU A 1090 41.24 0.39 21.96
C GLU A 1090 41.11 -1.12 22.16
N ALA A 1091 42.24 -1.85 22.08
CA ALA A 1091 42.28 -3.30 22.18
C ALA A 1091 43.41 -3.77 23.08
N GLY A 1092 43.25 -4.92 23.75
CA GLY A 1092 44.38 -5.60 24.39
C GLY A 1092 45.35 -6.14 23.35
N VAL A 1093 44.84 -7.02 22.49
CA VAL A 1093 45.52 -7.59 21.31
C VAL A 1093 44.61 -7.42 20.10
N LEU A 1094 45.16 -6.97 18.98
CA LEU A 1094 44.43 -6.78 17.72
C LEU A 1094 45.03 -7.62 16.60
N GLU A 1095 44.19 -8.42 15.97
CA GLU A 1095 44.46 -9.17 14.75
C GLU A 1095 43.46 -8.73 13.68
N ALA A 1096 43.89 -7.89 12.73
CA ALA A 1096 43.00 -7.28 11.75
C ALA A 1096 43.42 -7.55 10.30
N SER A 1097 42.48 -7.98 9.46
CA SER A 1097 42.67 -8.16 8.01
C SER A 1097 41.62 -7.40 7.19
N SER A 1098 42.04 -6.76 6.10
CA SER A 1098 41.12 -6.11 5.16
C SER A 1098 40.17 -5.07 5.80
N CYS A 1099 40.61 -4.39 6.86
CA CYS A 1099 39.80 -3.45 7.63
C CYS A 1099 40.08 -1.99 7.25
N ALA A 1100 39.08 -1.12 7.46
CA ALA A 1100 39.22 0.33 7.30
C ALA A 1100 39.04 1.02 8.66
N PHE A 1101 40.12 1.58 9.22
CA PHE A 1101 40.11 2.33 10.48
C PHE A 1101 40.20 3.83 10.22
N ALA A 1102 39.13 4.57 10.52
CA ALA A 1102 39.10 6.03 10.35
C ALA A 1102 39.74 6.79 11.53
N GLY A 1103 39.69 6.23 12.75
CA GLY A 1103 40.32 6.80 13.95
C GLY A 1103 41.59 6.07 14.37
N GLU A 1104 42.21 6.52 15.47
CA GLU A 1104 43.45 5.93 15.98
C GLU A 1104 43.26 4.49 16.47
N VAL A 1105 44.25 3.64 16.20
CA VAL A 1105 44.31 2.28 16.73
C VAL A 1105 45.33 2.23 17.86
N ARG A 1106 44.89 1.84 19.07
CA ARG A 1106 45.71 1.69 20.27
C ARG A 1106 45.61 0.27 20.79
N THR A 1107 46.76 -0.36 20.98
CA THR A 1107 46.84 -1.72 21.51
C THR A 1107 47.68 -1.76 22.78
N ASP A 1108 47.22 -2.50 23.81
CA ASP A 1108 47.98 -2.65 25.06
C ASP A 1108 49.22 -3.53 24.86
N ARG A 1109 49.12 -4.53 23.97
CA ARG A 1109 50.17 -5.48 23.60
C ARG A 1109 50.34 -5.56 22.07
N PRO A 1110 50.89 -4.50 21.44
CA PRO A 1110 51.15 -4.47 19.99
C PRO A 1110 52.10 -5.57 19.52
N ASP A 1111 52.92 -6.10 20.43
CA ASP A 1111 53.87 -7.19 20.21
C ASP A 1111 53.21 -8.55 19.94
N LEU A 1112 51.94 -8.73 20.33
CA LEU A 1112 51.20 -9.99 20.18
C LEU A 1112 50.14 -9.96 19.06
N GLY A 1113 49.94 -8.80 18.43
CA GLY A 1113 48.94 -8.60 17.38
C GLY A 1113 49.55 -8.39 16.00
N TRP A 1114 48.68 -8.24 15.00
CA TRP A 1114 49.06 -7.86 13.64
C TRP A 1114 47.92 -7.16 12.92
N VAL A 1115 48.26 -6.29 11.97
CA VAL A 1115 47.31 -5.70 11.02
C VAL A 1115 47.80 -5.99 9.62
N ARG A 1116 46.93 -6.44 8.70
CA ARG A 1116 47.30 -6.70 7.31
C ARG A 1116 46.26 -6.22 6.31
N TYR A 1117 46.70 -5.83 5.12
CA TYR A 1117 45.83 -5.41 4.01
C TYR A 1117 44.76 -4.38 4.42
N SER A 1118 45.09 -3.50 5.36
CA SER A 1118 44.13 -2.60 6.01
C SER A 1118 44.51 -1.13 5.83
N LEU A 1119 43.54 -0.24 6.02
CA LEU A 1119 43.76 1.20 6.10
C LEU A 1119 43.84 1.64 7.56
N LEU A 1120 44.89 2.36 7.92
CA LEU A 1120 45.12 2.88 9.27
C LEU A 1120 45.21 4.41 9.24
N ALA A 1121 44.55 5.07 10.19
CA ALA A 1121 44.80 6.48 10.45
C ALA A 1121 46.23 6.69 10.98
N ARG A 1122 46.77 7.90 10.81
CA ARG A 1122 48.08 8.27 11.38
C ARG A 1122 47.92 8.49 12.89
N GLY A 1123 48.79 7.89 13.70
CA GLY A 1123 48.81 8.05 15.16
C GLY A 1123 48.62 6.72 15.91
N GLY A 1124 48.37 6.80 17.21
CA GLY A 1124 48.12 5.64 18.08
C GLY A 1124 49.32 4.71 18.31
N GLN A 1125 49.01 3.46 18.67
CA GLN A 1125 49.95 2.37 18.89
C GLN A 1125 49.41 1.07 18.25
N PRO A 1126 49.33 1.01 16.90
CA PRO A 1126 48.88 -0.20 16.20
C PRO A 1126 49.94 -1.31 16.32
N PRO A 1127 49.55 -2.59 16.15
CA PRO A 1127 50.49 -3.70 16.08
C PRO A 1127 51.28 -3.68 14.76
N VAL A 1128 52.17 -4.65 14.57
CA VAL A 1128 52.97 -4.77 13.35
C VAL A 1128 52.07 -4.88 12.11
N SER A 1129 52.34 -4.04 11.10
CA SER A 1129 51.52 -3.95 9.89
C SER A 1129 52.16 -4.65 8.68
N HIS A 1130 51.39 -5.45 7.93
CA HIS A 1130 51.82 -6.09 6.68
C HIS A 1130 50.94 -5.65 5.50
N GLN A 1131 51.54 -5.07 4.45
CA GLN A 1131 50.81 -4.57 3.26
C GLN A 1131 49.59 -3.69 3.61
N SER A 1132 49.64 -3.01 4.74
CA SER A 1132 48.62 -2.04 5.17
C SER A 1132 49.11 -0.63 4.87
N ARG A 1133 48.19 0.30 4.67
CA ARG A 1133 48.51 1.67 4.28
C ARG A 1133 48.06 2.65 5.35
N VAL A 1134 48.89 3.64 5.64
CA VAL A 1134 48.49 4.78 6.46
C VAL A 1134 47.74 5.76 5.56
N HIS A 1135 46.42 5.91 5.77
CA HIS A 1135 45.54 6.69 4.93
C HIS A 1135 44.40 7.28 5.75
N THR A 1136 44.04 8.54 5.51
CA THR A 1136 42.88 9.15 6.19
C THR A 1136 41.63 8.82 5.40
N VAL A 1137 40.81 7.92 5.95
CA VAL A 1137 39.60 7.43 5.28
C VAL A 1137 38.53 8.51 5.18
N SER A 1138 37.94 8.64 4.00
CA SER A 1138 36.70 9.37 3.74
C SER A 1138 35.58 8.42 3.32
N PHE A 1139 34.35 8.69 3.77
CA PHE A 1139 33.17 7.91 3.41
C PHE A 1139 32.22 8.72 2.53
N HIS A 1140 31.38 8.05 1.73
CA HIS A 1140 30.32 8.70 0.96
C HIS A 1140 29.28 9.37 1.87
N SER A 1141 28.89 8.69 2.95
CA SER A 1141 27.96 9.23 3.93
C SER A 1141 28.23 8.68 5.33
N HIS A 1142 28.00 9.51 6.34
CA HIS A 1142 28.03 9.13 7.76
C HIS A 1142 26.61 8.92 8.32
N ARG A 1143 25.58 9.13 7.50
CA ARG A 1143 24.19 8.97 7.91
C ARG A 1143 23.77 7.51 7.77
N GLN A 1144 23.41 6.85 8.87
CA GLN A 1144 23.10 5.40 8.93
C GLN A 1144 22.02 4.91 7.96
N THR A 1145 21.10 5.79 7.58
CA THR A 1145 20.01 5.52 6.65
C THR A 1145 20.35 5.83 5.20
N ASP A 1146 21.50 6.44 4.93
CA ASP A 1146 21.98 6.69 3.58
C ASP A 1146 22.47 5.38 2.94
N PRO A 1147 22.13 5.10 1.67
CA PRO A 1147 22.65 3.94 0.97
C PRO A 1147 24.18 3.85 0.95
N GLY A 1148 24.89 4.99 0.92
CA GLY A 1148 26.35 5.07 0.97
C GLY A 1148 26.95 5.11 2.39
N TYR A 1149 26.19 4.75 3.43
CA TYR A 1149 26.66 4.75 4.81
C TYR A 1149 27.94 3.93 5.00
N LEU A 1150 29.01 4.60 5.44
CA LEU A 1150 30.35 4.03 5.68
C LEU A 1150 30.98 3.28 4.49
N VAL A 1151 30.49 3.53 3.28
CA VAL A 1151 31.15 3.11 2.04
C VAL A 1151 32.31 4.05 1.77
N LEU A 1152 33.49 3.50 1.47
CA LEU A 1152 34.67 4.30 1.13
C LEU A 1152 34.38 5.18 -0.09
N GLY A 1153 34.66 6.48 0.01
CA GLY A 1153 34.49 7.42 -1.08
C GLY A 1153 35.52 7.22 -2.20
N ASP A 1154 35.12 7.48 -3.45
CA ASP A 1154 36.03 7.43 -4.61
C ASP A 1154 37.24 8.38 -4.47
N ASN A 1155 37.12 9.43 -3.64
CA ASN A 1155 38.17 10.40 -3.35
C ASN A 1155 39.34 9.86 -2.50
N ASN A 1156 39.24 8.63 -1.96
CA ASN A 1156 40.36 7.99 -1.28
C ASN A 1156 41.51 7.61 -2.24
N GLY A 1157 41.23 7.53 -3.54
CA GLY A 1157 42.18 7.13 -4.58
C GLY A 1157 42.33 5.61 -4.73
N PRO A 1158 42.83 5.14 -5.89
CA PRO A 1158 42.85 3.71 -6.23
C PRO A 1158 43.72 2.89 -5.27
N ASP A 1159 44.80 3.49 -4.78
CA ASP A 1159 45.75 2.88 -3.87
C ASP A 1159 45.14 2.47 -2.52
N ALA A 1160 44.19 3.27 -1.99
CA ALA A 1160 43.46 2.96 -0.77
C ALA A 1160 42.28 2.01 -1.04
N LEU A 1161 41.58 2.21 -2.16
CA LEU A 1161 40.45 1.38 -2.59
C LEU A 1161 40.86 -0.05 -3.01
N HIS A 1162 42.15 -0.31 -3.25
CA HIS A 1162 42.68 -1.64 -3.58
C HIS A 1162 43.61 -2.22 -2.50
N ALA A 1163 43.55 -1.70 -1.27
CA ALA A 1163 44.44 -2.13 -0.19
C ALA A 1163 44.04 -3.45 0.50
N SER A 1164 42.88 -4.03 0.20
CA SER A 1164 42.38 -5.28 0.78
C SER A 1164 43.11 -6.50 0.22
N GLU A 1165 42.92 -7.65 0.87
CA GLU A 1165 43.32 -8.95 0.31
C GLU A 1165 42.81 -9.09 -1.14
N ARG A 1166 43.64 -9.63 -2.04
CA ARG A 1166 43.32 -9.80 -3.47
C ARG A 1166 43.00 -8.50 -4.23
N GLY A 1167 43.35 -7.33 -3.70
CA GLY A 1167 43.13 -6.03 -4.37
C GLY A 1167 41.69 -5.51 -4.30
N GLY A 1168 40.92 -5.94 -3.28
CA GLY A 1168 39.59 -5.39 -2.98
C GLY A 1168 39.60 -4.09 -2.17
N VAL A 1169 38.41 -3.61 -1.85
CA VAL A 1169 38.17 -2.44 -0.99
C VAL A 1169 38.17 -2.87 0.48
N PRO A 1170 39.05 -2.30 1.33
CA PRO A 1170 39.02 -2.58 2.77
C PRO A 1170 37.71 -2.16 3.42
N GLY A 1171 37.23 -2.94 4.39
CA GLY A 1171 36.05 -2.64 5.20
C GLY A 1171 34.85 -3.57 4.96
N ALA A 1172 33.72 -3.22 5.57
CA ALA A 1172 32.49 -4.03 5.60
C ALA A 1172 31.78 -4.20 4.25
N HIS A 1173 32.11 -3.33 3.28
CA HIS A 1173 31.49 -3.31 1.96
C HIS A 1173 32.34 -4.02 0.89
N ASP A 1174 33.21 -4.97 1.27
CA ASP A 1174 34.17 -5.63 0.36
C ASP A 1174 33.50 -6.33 -0.84
N GLU A 1175 32.28 -6.88 -0.70
CA GLU A 1175 31.53 -7.45 -1.84
C GLU A 1175 31.26 -6.44 -2.96
N ARG A 1176 31.12 -5.16 -2.63
CA ARG A 1176 30.96 -4.09 -3.62
C ARG A 1176 32.16 -4.05 -4.55
N SER A 1177 33.36 -4.30 -4.03
CA SER A 1177 34.61 -4.33 -4.81
C SER A 1177 34.58 -5.38 -5.91
N ASP A 1178 34.00 -6.56 -5.64
CA ASP A 1178 33.92 -7.64 -6.62
C ASP A 1178 33.06 -7.19 -7.81
N HIS A 1179 31.92 -6.56 -7.53
CA HIS A 1179 31.04 -6.01 -8.56
C HIS A 1179 31.67 -4.82 -9.30
N GLU A 1180 32.39 -3.92 -8.62
CA GLU A 1180 33.11 -2.82 -9.26
C GLU A 1180 34.24 -3.31 -10.15
N ARG A 1181 35.06 -4.26 -9.68
CA ARG A 1181 36.12 -4.86 -10.50
C ARG A 1181 35.54 -5.53 -11.74
N GLU A 1182 34.44 -6.26 -11.59
CA GLU A 1182 33.73 -6.85 -12.72
C GLU A 1182 33.21 -5.77 -13.67
N LEU A 1183 32.58 -4.71 -13.15
CA LEU A 1183 32.09 -3.56 -13.92
C LEU A 1183 33.20 -2.93 -14.76
N PHE A 1184 34.32 -2.55 -14.15
CA PHE A 1184 35.45 -1.92 -14.84
C PHE A 1184 36.09 -2.87 -15.86
N ALA A 1185 36.42 -4.10 -15.46
CA ALA A 1185 37.08 -5.06 -16.36
C ALA A 1185 36.21 -5.44 -17.57
N ARG A 1186 34.89 -5.55 -17.38
CA ARG A 1186 33.94 -5.83 -18.48
C ARG A 1186 33.67 -4.64 -19.35
N THR A 1187 33.70 -3.45 -18.79
CA THR A 1187 33.66 -2.21 -19.56
C THR A 1187 34.87 -2.16 -20.47
N ASP A 1188 36.08 -2.29 -19.93
CA ASP A 1188 37.31 -2.26 -20.73
C ASP A 1188 37.33 -3.33 -21.84
N ASP A 1189 36.87 -4.55 -21.56
CA ASP A 1189 36.75 -5.58 -22.60
C ASP A 1189 35.62 -5.28 -23.60
N SER A 1190 34.52 -4.66 -23.20
CA SER A 1190 33.35 -4.50 -24.10
C SER A 1190 33.35 -3.19 -24.89
N MET A 1191 34.17 -2.23 -24.48
CA MET A 1191 34.26 -0.90 -25.06
C MET A 1191 34.96 -0.88 -26.43
N PRO A 1192 34.52 -0.02 -27.37
CA PRO A 1192 35.26 0.24 -28.59
C PRO A 1192 36.62 0.91 -28.32
N ILE A 1193 37.58 0.70 -29.23
CA ILE A 1193 38.91 1.32 -29.13
C ILE A 1193 38.79 2.85 -29.22
N GLY A 1194 39.41 3.55 -28.26
CA GLY A 1194 39.51 5.01 -28.25
C GLY A 1194 38.37 5.74 -27.52
N VAL A 1195 37.41 5.02 -26.93
CA VAL A 1195 36.33 5.60 -26.12
C VAL A 1195 36.69 5.46 -24.64
N THR A 1196 36.61 6.56 -23.88
CA THR A 1196 36.88 6.55 -22.43
C THR A 1196 35.58 6.34 -21.65
N PRO A 1197 35.44 5.29 -20.83
CA PRO A 1197 34.28 5.12 -19.98
C PRO A 1197 34.34 6.08 -18.78
N PHE A 1198 33.19 6.69 -18.44
CA PHE A 1198 33.00 7.42 -17.19
C PHE A 1198 31.90 6.72 -16.38
N HIS A 1199 32.28 6.10 -15.27
CA HIS A 1199 31.34 5.40 -14.40
C HIS A 1199 30.76 6.35 -13.36
N ALA A 1200 29.43 6.37 -13.27
CA ALA A 1200 28.70 7.13 -12.27
C ALA A 1200 27.79 6.21 -11.45
N ASP A 1201 27.76 6.42 -10.13
CA ASP A 1201 26.74 5.82 -9.27
C ASP A 1201 25.47 6.67 -9.32
N ARG A 1202 24.44 6.15 -9.98
CA ARG A 1202 23.16 6.84 -10.17
C ARG A 1202 22.55 7.26 -8.84
N THR A 1203 22.69 6.40 -7.83
CA THR A 1203 22.14 6.61 -6.48
C THR A 1203 22.75 7.84 -5.82
N GLN A 1204 24.08 7.96 -5.88
CA GLN A 1204 24.80 9.07 -5.25
C GLN A 1204 24.47 10.39 -5.92
N GLU A 1205 24.35 10.40 -7.25
CA GLU A 1205 23.91 11.58 -7.99
C GLU A 1205 22.48 11.97 -7.63
N ASP A 1206 21.55 11.02 -7.60
CA ASP A 1206 20.14 11.28 -7.29
C ASP A 1206 19.97 11.75 -5.83
N LEU A 1207 20.69 11.19 -4.85
CA LEU A 1207 20.74 11.70 -3.47
C LEU A 1207 21.30 13.12 -3.38
N THR A 1208 22.39 13.38 -4.10
CA THR A 1208 23.00 14.73 -4.17
C THR A 1208 22.02 15.73 -4.77
N ARG A 1209 21.23 15.33 -5.77
CA ARG A 1209 20.17 16.19 -6.35
C ARG A 1209 19.03 16.41 -5.36
N MET A 1210 18.54 15.35 -4.72
CA MET A 1210 17.44 15.39 -3.75
C MET A 1210 17.76 16.23 -2.51
N SER A 1211 19.03 16.35 -2.13
CA SER A 1211 19.51 17.20 -1.03
C SER A 1211 19.73 18.67 -1.42
N ARG A 1212 19.86 18.98 -2.73
CA ARG A 1212 19.97 20.36 -3.25
C ARG A 1212 18.61 21.01 -3.54
N SER A 1213 17.59 20.19 -3.79
CA SER A 1213 16.18 20.60 -4.01
C SER A 1213 15.43 20.81 -2.70
#